data_AF-A0A6C0BAL7-F1
#
_entry.id   AF-A0A6C0BAL7-F1
#
_cell.length_a   1.000
_cell.length_b   1.000
_cell.length_c   1.000
_cell.angle_alpha   90.00
_cell.angle_beta   90.00
_cell.angle_gamma   90.00
#
_symmetry.space_group_name_H-M   'P 1'
#
loop_
_entity.id
_entity.type
_entity.pdbx_description
1 polymer ?
#
loop_
_entity_poly.entity_id
_entity_poly.type
_entity_poly.pdbx_seq_one_letter_code
_entity_poly.pdbx_strand_id
1 'polypeptide(L)'
;MRVLLSLYSVMDSTTLNFVTLKQGKIYKDLQQKILDGSLERNNKRKDKRKNNKKVKKEKEGMQTNTESEQNLQLLRYTQLQKQFNDLMSQYKMMQTQLMSETSNNLSTPMGKNVYVNSVINNPIAMYLGPYQESSSMTSLDNGARNYNYNSCMQAALTSNNSLFGLENVDTSTQLAQCNLSSDADSARKNGLATNGCQVGSDGKQYGVFQSNTTAIYNTADSTYKGCFYNSSTTSNLGPNMEMSGIPLDHYSSVYVLGSYGISPWGNSGGFPDATAQWIWYSPNAQNDAPVNTDAPITFVYEYNYTGTNYIEATVNAINDDSGIWYLNSNQVATVNGGWLGPGTTFTITLAPGINYLQCSAINTTGPAGLIATVMYNGQVLFNTNGSWKYTNVPVSSMIVNGTNYSVETCQKYANKNNYQYFGLKNGTKGSSQCVVSNSFDTATEYGTSDPIATLSDGHMYGIGTVNSLYRINNEGANPAYVGKMGYVDHFLRVKEYPAEMIQPSDPIPTVIFQDPTCPKAVETIDSVAWGKFKKNGTMTPNTKCGLAEVIQESQERLKKIKGQLANLADEILSIIASLKQNNQYVNDKLNINEVTLSKNVAMYKDISNQFHQYKDVSNNNMNFMVTDSEQMFQYENYQYIFWGVLAASIIIIILHTINR
;
A
#
# COMPACT_ATOMS: atom_id res chain seq x y z
N MET A 1 17.06 23.38 29.06
CA MET A 1 18.31 22.90 28.44
C MET A 1 19.58 23.53 29.04
N ARG A 2 19.72 24.87 29.15
CA ARG A 2 20.90 25.51 29.79
C ARG A 2 21.12 25.16 31.29
N VAL A 3 20.05 24.97 32.07
CA VAL A 3 20.15 24.52 33.48
C VAL A 3 20.58 23.05 33.59
N LEU A 4 20.17 22.20 32.64
CA LEU A 4 20.56 20.77 32.58
C LEU A 4 22.01 20.57 32.14
N LEU A 5 22.51 21.40 31.21
CA LEU A 5 23.94 21.41 30.82
C LEU A 5 24.86 21.89 31.95
N SER A 6 24.36 22.74 32.86
CA SER A 6 25.06 23.15 34.07
C SER A 6 25.09 22.08 35.16
N LEU A 7 24.12 21.15 35.19
CA LEU A 7 24.09 20.03 36.13
C LEU A 7 24.99 18.87 35.66
N TYR A 8 25.07 18.63 34.35
CA TYR A 8 25.92 17.57 33.80
C TYR A 8 27.42 17.87 33.94
N SER A 9 27.85 19.14 33.97
CA SER A 9 29.26 19.49 34.19
C SER A 9 29.70 19.42 35.67
N VAL A 10 28.76 19.26 36.61
CA VAL A 10 29.05 19.16 38.06
C VAL A 10 29.14 17.69 38.51
N MET A 11 28.72 16.72 37.68
CA MET A 11 28.65 15.29 38.05
C MET A 11 29.75 14.39 37.44
N ASP A 12 30.79 14.93 36.79
CA ASP A 12 31.97 14.11 36.46
C ASP A 12 32.87 13.96 37.70
N SER A 13 32.44 13.07 38.62
CA SER A 13 33.05 12.84 39.94
C SER A 13 33.83 11.52 40.02
N THR A 14 34.36 11.03 38.90
CA THR A 14 35.03 9.72 38.83
C THR A 14 36.33 9.65 39.65
N THR A 15 36.96 10.79 39.95
CA THR A 15 38.19 10.87 40.76
C THR A 15 37.97 11.04 42.27
N LEU A 16 36.78 11.50 42.73
CA LEU A 16 36.52 11.73 44.16
C LEU A 16 35.98 10.49 44.91
N ASN A 17 35.59 9.43 44.20
CA ASN A 17 34.92 8.27 44.80
C ASN A 17 35.88 7.16 45.29
N PHE A 18 37.05 6.98 44.67
CA PHE A 18 37.89 5.79 44.91
C PHE A 18 38.77 5.87 46.17
N VAL A 19 39.29 7.06 46.49
CA VAL A 19 40.11 7.29 47.70
C VAL A 19 39.23 7.26 48.96
N THR A 20 38.00 7.75 48.83
CA THR A 20 37.03 7.96 49.92
C THR A 20 36.34 6.67 50.38
N LEU A 21 35.91 5.81 49.45
CA LEU A 21 35.38 4.47 49.76
C LEU A 21 36.41 3.58 50.47
N LYS A 22 37.70 3.73 50.11
CA LYS A 22 38.79 2.97 50.72
C LYS A 22 39.05 3.41 52.17
N GLN A 23 39.02 4.72 52.45
CA GLN A 23 39.15 5.25 53.81
C GLN A 23 37.94 4.89 54.69
N GLY A 24 36.71 4.98 54.15
CA GLY A 24 35.50 4.57 54.88
C GLY A 24 35.49 3.07 55.25
N LYS A 25 35.96 2.19 54.35
CA LYS A 25 36.08 0.74 54.65
C LYS A 25 37.12 0.46 55.73
N ILE A 26 38.30 1.06 55.64
CA ILE A 26 39.36 0.95 56.66
C ILE A 26 38.83 1.42 58.02
N TYR A 27 38.07 2.51 58.02
CA TYR A 27 37.50 3.09 59.22
C TYR A 27 36.42 2.21 59.85
N LYS A 28 35.52 1.64 59.03
CA LYS A 28 34.50 0.66 59.44
C LYS A 28 35.12 -0.60 60.04
N ASP A 29 36.17 -1.13 59.42
CA ASP A 29 36.89 -2.30 59.94
C ASP A 29 37.58 -2.00 61.28
N LEU A 30 38.08 -0.77 61.47
CA LEU A 30 38.67 -0.34 62.73
C LEU A 30 37.63 -0.25 63.85
N GLN A 31 36.45 0.31 63.56
CA GLN A 31 35.36 0.39 64.53
C GLN A 31 34.82 -0.99 64.93
N GLN A 32 34.66 -1.89 63.97
CA GLN A 32 34.22 -3.26 64.26
C GLN A 32 35.24 -3.98 65.16
N LYS A 33 36.54 -3.84 64.87
CA LYS A 33 37.62 -4.37 65.73
C LYS A 33 37.59 -3.78 67.14
N ILE A 34 37.29 -2.49 67.29
CA ILE A 34 37.17 -1.84 68.60
C ILE A 34 35.95 -2.37 69.36
N LEU A 35 34.82 -2.53 68.68
CA LEU A 35 33.57 -3.04 69.26
C LEU A 35 33.75 -4.50 69.70
N ASP A 36 34.28 -5.34 68.82
CA ASP A 36 34.57 -6.76 69.07
C ASP A 36 35.57 -6.90 70.22
N GLY A 37 36.62 -6.08 70.24
CA GLY A 37 37.59 -6.05 71.33
C GLY A 37 37.00 -5.56 72.66
N SER A 38 35.99 -4.69 72.65
CA SER A 38 35.27 -4.28 73.86
C SER A 38 34.36 -5.39 74.37
N LEU A 39 33.65 -6.07 73.46
CA LEU A 39 32.76 -7.20 73.76
C LEU A 39 33.53 -8.40 74.31
N GLU A 40 34.68 -8.72 73.69
CA GLU A 40 35.58 -9.78 74.14
C GLU A 40 36.18 -9.46 75.52
N ARG A 41 36.59 -8.21 75.77
CA ARG A 41 37.07 -7.78 77.10
C ARG A 41 35.98 -7.88 78.16
N ASN A 42 34.73 -7.56 77.82
CA ASN A 42 33.61 -7.65 78.75
C ASN A 42 33.27 -9.13 79.07
N ASN A 43 33.31 -10.01 78.07
CA ASN A 43 33.17 -11.46 78.26
C ASN A 43 34.30 -12.04 79.13
N LYS A 44 35.57 -11.67 78.88
CA LYS A 44 36.71 -12.06 79.72
C LYS A 44 36.58 -11.56 81.17
N ARG A 45 36.00 -10.37 81.40
CA ARG A 45 35.70 -9.85 82.75
C ARG A 45 34.57 -10.64 83.44
N LYS A 46 33.54 -11.07 82.70
CA LYS A 46 32.48 -11.97 83.21
C LYS A 46 33.03 -13.34 83.61
N ASP A 47 33.95 -13.89 82.82
CA ASP A 47 34.58 -15.17 83.13
C ASP A 47 35.56 -15.10 84.31
N LYS A 48 36.35 -14.01 84.43
CA LYS A 48 37.17 -13.76 85.63
C LYS A 48 36.31 -13.57 86.89
N ARG A 49 35.12 -12.98 86.79
CA ARG A 49 34.17 -12.84 87.92
C ARG A 49 33.49 -14.16 88.32
N LYS A 50 33.34 -15.13 87.40
CA LYS A 50 32.86 -16.49 87.76
C LYS A 50 33.88 -17.27 88.59
N ASN A 51 35.18 -17.03 88.43
CA ASN A 51 36.23 -17.70 89.19
C ASN A 51 36.56 -17.06 90.55
N ASN A 52 36.03 -15.87 90.86
CA ASN A 52 36.33 -15.14 92.10
C ASN A 52 35.07 -14.92 92.95
N LYS A 53 34.29 -15.97 93.16
CA LYS A 53 33.09 -15.95 94.00
C LYS A 53 33.36 -16.50 95.41
N LYS A 54 34.24 -15.81 96.15
CA LYS A 54 34.18 -15.77 97.63
C LYS A 54 34.84 -14.48 98.10
N VAL A 55 34.08 -13.68 98.86
CA VAL A 55 34.48 -12.41 99.49
C VAL A 55 34.47 -11.16 98.59
N LYS A 56 33.27 -10.59 98.39
CA LYS A 56 32.91 -9.18 98.69
C LYS A 56 31.45 -8.95 98.23
N LYS A 57 30.52 -9.11 99.16
CA LYS A 57 29.08 -8.83 98.95
C LYS A 57 28.82 -7.41 99.45
N GLU A 58 27.95 -6.68 98.74
CA GLU A 58 27.32 -5.41 99.15
C GLU A 58 28.17 -4.12 99.06
N LYS A 59 28.59 -3.76 97.83
CA LYS A 59 28.57 -2.34 97.36
C LYS A 59 28.76 -2.15 95.83
N GLU A 60 28.96 -3.22 95.05
CA GLU A 60 29.15 -3.14 93.59
C GLU A 60 27.88 -3.42 92.76
N GLY A 61 26.73 -3.66 93.39
CA GLY A 61 25.48 -4.06 92.72
C GLY A 61 24.72 -2.95 92.00
N MET A 62 24.99 -1.68 92.30
CA MET A 62 24.23 -0.55 91.73
C MET A 62 24.96 0.17 90.59
N GLN A 63 26.29 0.07 90.52
CA GLN A 63 27.10 0.72 89.48
C GLN A 63 27.23 -0.13 88.21
N THR A 64 27.03 -1.45 88.32
CA THR A 64 27.18 -2.40 87.20
C THR A 64 25.96 -2.49 86.28
N ASN A 65 24.76 -2.11 86.74
CA ASN A 65 23.56 -2.11 85.90
C ASN A 65 23.53 -0.90 84.95
N THR A 66 23.94 0.28 85.41
CA THR A 66 23.99 1.52 84.61
C THR A 66 24.97 1.43 83.45
N GLU A 67 26.16 0.84 83.67
CA GLU A 67 27.15 0.64 82.60
C GLU A 67 26.67 -0.38 81.56
N SER A 68 25.93 -1.42 81.97
CA SER A 68 25.38 -2.41 81.06
C SER A 68 24.28 -1.81 80.16
N GLU A 69 23.44 -0.96 80.72
CA GLU A 69 22.36 -0.29 79.98
C GLU A 69 22.91 0.78 79.01
N GLN A 70 23.91 1.56 79.43
CA GLN A 70 24.58 2.52 78.56
C GLN A 70 25.26 1.83 77.37
N ASN A 71 25.94 0.70 77.60
CA ASN A 71 26.54 -0.07 76.51
C ASN A 71 25.50 -0.65 75.54
N LEU A 72 24.32 -1.05 76.04
CA LEU A 72 23.22 -1.52 75.21
C LEU A 72 22.60 -0.38 74.38
N GLN A 73 22.42 0.80 74.97
CA GLN A 73 21.94 1.99 74.26
C GLN A 73 22.93 2.44 73.19
N LEU A 74 24.24 2.39 73.46
CA LEU A 74 25.29 2.69 72.50
C LEU A 74 25.35 1.67 71.34
N LEU A 75 25.16 0.38 71.64
CA LEU A 75 25.05 -0.66 70.62
C LEU A 75 23.82 -0.44 69.72
N ARG A 76 22.67 -0.14 70.33
CA ARG A 76 21.44 0.17 69.58
C ARG A 76 21.60 1.42 68.73
N TYR A 77 22.22 2.48 69.26
CA TYR A 77 22.56 3.67 68.49
C TYR A 77 23.41 3.32 67.27
N THR A 78 24.46 2.51 67.45
CA THR A 78 25.36 2.09 66.36
C THR A 78 24.61 1.27 65.29
N GLN A 79 23.66 0.43 65.70
CA GLN A 79 22.82 -0.35 64.79
C GLN A 79 21.85 0.53 63.99
N LEU A 80 21.12 1.45 64.64
CA LEU A 80 20.22 2.37 63.95
C LEU A 80 20.98 3.27 62.98
N GLN A 81 22.17 3.72 63.37
CA GLN A 81 23.04 4.51 62.52
C GLN A 81 23.53 3.73 61.29
N LYS A 82 23.87 2.45 61.45
CA LYS A 82 24.19 1.57 60.31
C LYS A 82 22.99 1.43 59.37
N GLN A 83 21.81 1.14 59.92
CA GLN A 83 20.58 1.06 59.13
C GLN A 83 20.28 2.37 58.40
N PHE A 84 20.55 3.51 59.04
CA PHE A 84 20.34 4.83 58.46
C PHE A 84 21.27 5.08 57.28
N ASN A 85 22.55 4.74 57.44
CA ASN A 85 23.53 4.82 56.36
C ASN A 85 23.18 3.87 55.19
N ASP A 86 22.78 2.64 55.48
CA ASP A 86 22.39 1.67 54.46
C ASP A 86 21.15 2.14 53.68
N LEU A 87 20.15 2.66 54.37
CA LEU A 87 18.93 3.19 53.76
C LEU A 87 19.18 4.48 52.98
N MET A 88 20.08 5.33 53.46
CA MET A 88 20.51 6.53 52.74
C MET A 88 21.31 6.19 51.47
N SER A 89 22.07 5.09 51.48
CA SER A 89 22.72 4.58 50.27
C SER A 89 21.70 4.11 49.24
N GLN A 90 20.65 3.38 49.68
CA GLN A 90 19.55 2.99 48.79
C GLN A 90 18.81 4.22 48.24
N TYR A 91 18.55 5.21 49.09
CA TYR A 91 17.97 6.49 48.70
C TYR A 91 18.76 7.16 47.56
N LYS A 92 20.09 7.28 47.71
CA LYS A 92 20.99 7.80 46.66
C LYS A 92 20.84 7.06 45.35
N MET A 93 20.89 5.73 45.41
CA MET A 93 20.76 4.90 44.21
C MET A 93 19.42 5.13 43.52
N MET A 94 18.33 5.18 44.28
CA MET A 94 16.98 5.41 43.76
C MET A 94 16.82 6.82 43.18
N GLN A 95 17.40 7.84 43.81
CA GLN A 95 17.36 9.20 43.30
C GLN A 95 18.15 9.33 41.99
N THR A 96 19.35 8.73 41.91
CA THR A 96 20.14 8.67 40.67
C THR A 96 19.38 7.93 39.57
N GLN A 97 18.74 6.81 39.91
CA GLN A 97 17.90 6.07 38.97
C GLN A 97 16.73 6.93 38.48
N LEU A 98 16.01 7.61 39.38
CA LEU A 98 14.91 8.50 39.03
C LEU A 98 15.37 9.66 38.13
N MET A 99 16.51 10.27 38.41
CA MET A 99 17.08 11.33 37.57
C MET A 99 17.50 10.80 36.19
N SER A 100 18.09 9.60 36.14
CA SER A 100 18.46 8.93 34.89
C SER A 100 17.23 8.58 34.06
N GLU A 101 16.21 7.97 34.66
CA GLU A 101 14.92 7.69 34.03
C GLU A 101 14.28 8.97 33.52
N THR A 102 14.29 10.04 34.32
CA THR A 102 13.75 11.34 33.93
C THR A 102 14.50 11.92 32.74
N SER A 103 15.83 11.95 32.81
CA SER A 103 16.70 12.48 31.75
C SER A 103 16.55 11.70 30.44
N ASN A 104 16.51 10.37 30.52
CA ASN A 104 16.37 9.49 29.35
C ASN A 104 15.00 9.65 28.67
N ASN A 105 13.96 10.02 29.42
CA ASN A 105 12.61 10.23 28.89
C ASN A 105 12.31 11.70 28.53
N LEU A 106 13.15 12.66 28.92
CA LEU A 106 13.00 14.06 28.53
C LEU A 106 13.29 14.31 27.04
N SER A 107 14.09 13.43 26.40
CA SER A 107 14.42 13.50 24.97
C SER A 107 13.48 12.68 24.09
N THR A 108 12.70 11.77 24.66
CA THR A 108 11.70 11.00 23.92
C THR A 108 10.46 11.85 23.66
N PRO A 109 9.87 11.82 22.45
CA PRO A 109 8.62 12.51 22.17
C PRO A 109 7.58 12.16 23.23
N MET A 110 6.95 13.18 23.81
CA MET A 110 5.84 12.96 24.73
C MET A 110 4.77 12.13 24.03
N GLY A 111 4.20 11.15 24.73
CA GLY A 111 3.05 10.42 24.22
C GLY A 111 1.91 11.38 23.88
N LYS A 112 1.03 10.97 22.98
CA LYS A 112 0.03 11.83 22.34
C LYS A 112 -1.36 11.21 22.39
N ASN A 113 -2.39 12.05 22.43
CA ASN A 113 -3.76 11.57 22.18
C ASN A 113 -3.94 11.41 20.67
N VAL A 114 -4.51 10.30 20.26
CA VAL A 114 -4.84 10.03 18.86
C VAL A 114 -6.32 9.70 18.72
N TYR A 115 -6.92 10.11 17.61
CA TYR A 115 -8.29 9.83 17.22
C TYR A 115 -8.32 9.20 15.83
N VAL A 116 -9.01 8.07 15.70
CA VAL A 116 -9.15 7.36 14.42
C VAL A 116 -10.31 7.97 13.64
N ASN A 117 -10.01 8.90 12.74
CA ASN A 117 -11.02 9.61 11.96
C ASN A 117 -11.24 9.01 10.56
N SER A 118 -10.40 8.06 10.14
CA SER A 118 -10.48 7.43 8.82
C SER A 118 -10.07 5.96 8.89
N VAL A 119 -10.50 5.18 7.89
CA VAL A 119 -10.07 3.77 7.74
C VAL A 119 -8.62 3.72 7.23
N ILE A 120 -8.27 4.48 6.20
CA ILE A 120 -6.90 4.64 5.67
C ILE A 120 -6.72 6.11 5.30
N ASN A 121 -5.61 6.75 5.71
CA ASN A 121 -5.25 8.07 5.22
C ASN A 121 -4.61 7.92 3.83
N ASN A 122 -5.26 8.47 2.80
CA ASN A 122 -4.86 8.36 1.38
C ASN A 122 -4.83 6.90 0.88
N PRO A 123 -5.99 6.23 0.80
CA PRO A 123 -6.06 4.89 0.25
C PRO A 123 -5.60 4.90 -1.21
N ILE A 124 -4.81 3.90 -1.59
CA ILE A 124 -4.45 3.65 -2.98
C ILE A 124 -5.24 2.46 -3.48
N ALA A 125 -5.82 2.59 -4.68
CA ALA A 125 -6.48 1.48 -5.34
C ALA A 125 -5.76 1.12 -6.64
N MET A 126 -5.56 -0.18 -6.85
CA MET A 126 -5.00 -0.75 -8.06
C MET A 126 -6.11 -0.97 -9.08
N TYR A 127 -5.96 -0.40 -10.27
CA TYR A 127 -6.89 -0.66 -11.37
C TYR A 127 -6.79 -2.12 -11.83
N LEU A 128 -7.93 -2.79 -11.96
CA LEU A 128 -8.03 -4.19 -12.37
C LEU A 128 -8.43 -4.35 -13.84
N GLY A 129 -9.15 -3.38 -14.40
CA GLY A 129 -9.62 -3.42 -15.80
C GLY A 129 -11.08 -3.01 -15.96
N PRO A 130 -11.54 -2.88 -17.22
CA PRO A 130 -12.95 -2.66 -17.55
C PRO A 130 -13.69 -3.99 -17.60
N TYR A 131 -14.66 -4.20 -16.73
CA TYR A 131 -15.46 -5.43 -16.68
C TYR A 131 -16.91 -5.12 -17.00
N GLN A 132 -17.60 -6.04 -17.69
CA GLN A 132 -19.04 -5.88 -17.91
C GLN A 132 -19.77 -5.84 -16.57
N GLU A 133 -20.82 -5.02 -16.46
CA GLU A 133 -21.67 -4.93 -15.28
C GLU A 133 -22.02 -6.33 -14.79
N SER A 134 -21.74 -6.57 -13.52
CA SER A 134 -22.10 -7.81 -12.86
C SER A 134 -23.11 -7.49 -11.78
N SER A 135 -24.25 -8.18 -11.83
CA SER A 135 -25.30 -8.11 -10.79
C SER A 135 -24.81 -8.54 -9.39
N SER A 136 -23.56 -8.99 -9.29
CA SER A 136 -22.85 -9.36 -8.07
C SER A 136 -22.20 -8.17 -7.35
N MET A 137 -22.05 -7.00 -7.99
CA MET A 137 -21.64 -5.79 -7.29
C MET A 137 -22.87 -5.03 -6.78
N THR A 138 -22.78 -4.49 -5.56
CA THR A 138 -23.87 -3.71 -4.96
C THR A 138 -23.77 -2.26 -5.41
N SER A 139 -24.75 -1.78 -6.17
CA SER A 139 -24.83 -0.38 -6.57
C SER A 139 -25.25 0.52 -5.41
N LEU A 140 -24.53 1.63 -5.19
CA LEU A 140 -24.88 2.64 -4.21
C LEU A 140 -25.91 3.63 -4.74
N ASP A 141 -26.70 4.21 -3.84
CA ASP A 141 -27.71 5.24 -4.14
C ASP A 141 -28.64 4.87 -5.31
N ASN A 142 -28.98 3.58 -5.44
CA ASN A 142 -29.78 3.04 -6.54
C ASN A 142 -29.20 3.36 -7.93
N GLY A 143 -27.87 3.38 -8.07
CA GLY A 143 -27.20 3.70 -9.33
C GLY A 143 -27.23 5.19 -9.67
N ALA A 144 -27.32 6.08 -8.68
CA ALA A 144 -27.17 7.51 -8.92
C ALA A 144 -25.72 7.85 -9.35
N ARG A 145 -25.59 8.77 -10.31
CA ARG A 145 -24.29 9.23 -10.85
C ARG A 145 -23.69 10.35 -9.99
N ASN A 146 -23.46 10.06 -8.71
CA ASN A 146 -23.03 11.04 -7.71
C ASN A 146 -21.57 10.84 -7.26
N TYR A 147 -20.84 9.88 -7.84
CA TYR A 147 -19.54 9.47 -7.33
C TYR A 147 -18.42 9.70 -8.34
N ASN A 148 -17.32 10.28 -7.87
CA ASN A 148 -16.01 10.19 -8.52
C ASN A 148 -15.15 9.08 -7.88
N TYR A 149 -13.93 8.88 -8.39
CA TYR A 149 -12.97 7.90 -7.86
C TYR A 149 -12.80 7.98 -6.34
N ASN A 150 -12.50 9.17 -5.81
CA ASN A 150 -12.23 9.34 -4.38
C ASN A 150 -13.45 9.03 -3.52
N SER A 151 -14.63 9.55 -3.89
CA SER A 151 -15.88 9.31 -3.15
C SER A 151 -16.34 7.85 -3.21
N CYS A 152 -16.20 7.17 -4.35
CA CYS A 152 -16.55 5.75 -4.48
C CYS A 152 -15.59 4.86 -3.68
N MET A 153 -14.28 5.15 -3.73
CA MET A 153 -13.28 4.47 -2.91
C MET A 153 -13.55 4.63 -1.40
N GLN A 154 -13.92 5.83 -0.95
CA GLN A 154 -14.29 6.05 0.44
C GLN A 154 -15.59 5.33 0.83
N ALA A 155 -16.58 5.27 -0.06
CA ALA A 155 -17.80 4.52 0.17
C ALA A 155 -17.53 3.01 0.30
N ALA A 156 -16.61 2.47 -0.53
CA ALA A 156 -16.14 1.09 -0.44
C ALA A 156 -15.49 0.80 0.91
N LEU A 157 -14.57 1.66 1.38
CA LEU A 157 -13.92 1.53 2.69
C LEU A 157 -14.92 1.57 3.84
N THR A 158 -15.84 2.54 3.80
CA THR A 158 -16.87 2.71 4.84
C THR A 158 -17.81 1.51 4.91
N SER A 159 -18.06 0.87 3.77
CA SER A 159 -18.91 -0.31 3.66
C SER A 159 -18.14 -1.64 3.79
N ASN A 160 -16.86 -1.60 4.18
CA ASN A 160 -15.99 -2.78 4.31
C ASN A 160 -15.85 -3.63 3.03
N ASN A 161 -15.83 -2.98 1.86
CA ASN A 161 -15.58 -3.60 0.57
C ASN A 161 -14.12 -3.39 0.13
N SER A 162 -13.52 -4.42 -0.47
CA SER A 162 -12.14 -4.39 -0.97
C SER A 162 -12.04 -3.96 -2.44
N LEU A 163 -13.18 -3.87 -3.13
CA LEU A 163 -13.31 -3.51 -4.53
C LEU A 163 -14.37 -2.43 -4.71
N PHE A 164 -14.16 -1.60 -5.71
CA PHE A 164 -15.20 -0.70 -6.21
C PHE A 164 -15.10 -0.57 -7.73
N GLY A 165 -16.25 -0.35 -8.36
CA GLY A 165 -16.41 -0.12 -9.79
C GLY A 165 -17.03 1.25 -10.03
N LEU A 166 -16.48 1.98 -11.00
CA LEU A 166 -17.07 3.21 -11.52
C LEU A 166 -17.74 2.91 -12.86
N GLU A 167 -19.04 3.17 -12.94
CA GLU A 167 -19.89 2.79 -14.08
C GLU A 167 -20.72 3.97 -14.61
N ASN A 168 -21.07 3.91 -15.90
CA ASN A 168 -21.96 4.85 -16.56
C ASN A 168 -21.59 6.33 -16.33
N VAL A 169 -20.32 6.65 -16.55
CA VAL A 169 -19.80 8.00 -16.29
C VAL A 169 -20.49 9.08 -17.12
N ASP A 170 -20.83 10.17 -16.45
CA ASP A 170 -21.20 11.44 -17.07
C ASP A 170 -19.94 12.29 -17.21
N THR A 171 -19.41 12.37 -18.43
CA THR A 171 -18.16 13.09 -18.72
C THR A 171 -18.29 14.60 -18.51
N SER A 172 -19.51 15.15 -18.50
CA SER A 172 -19.74 16.57 -18.27
C SER A 172 -19.63 16.93 -16.79
N THR A 173 -20.13 16.08 -15.90
CA THR A 173 -20.07 16.29 -14.45
C THR A 173 -18.87 15.62 -13.78
N GLN A 174 -18.17 14.74 -14.51
CA GLN A 174 -17.08 13.90 -13.98
C GLN A 174 -17.56 12.97 -12.83
N LEU A 175 -18.81 12.52 -12.90
CA LEU A 175 -19.43 11.65 -11.90
C LEU A 175 -19.95 10.37 -12.55
N ALA A 176 -20.00 9.30 -11.77
CA ALA A 176 -20.37 7.96 -12.18
C ALA A 176 -21.22 7.27 -11.10
N GLN A 177 -21.77 6.13 -11.46
CA GLN A 177 -22.35 5.17 -10.52
C GLN A 177 -21.20 4.48 -9.77
N CYS A 178 -21.42 4.17 -8.50
CA CYS A 178 -20.46 3.47 -7.66
C CYS A 178 -21.00 2.09 -7.30
N ASN A 179 -20.28 1.05 -7.67
CA ASN A 179 -20.62 -0.34 -7.37
C ASN A 179 -19.56 -0.93 -6.44
N LEU A 180 -19.98 -1.67 -5.41
CA LEU A 180 -19.07 -2.21 -4.38
C LEU A 180 -19.05 -3.74 -4.39
N SER A 181 -17.90 -4.33 -4.08
CA SER A 181 -17.79 -5.77 -3.82
C SER A 181 -16.64 -6.11 -2.88
N SER A 182 -16.76 -7.22 -2.16
CA SER A 182 -15.66 -7.85 -1.43
C SER A 182 -15.06 -9.06 -2.16
N ASP A 183 -15.70 -9.51 -3.24
CA ASP A 183 -15.35 -10.72 -4.01
C ASP A 183 -14.91 -10.33 -5.43
N ALA A 184 -13.63 -10.57 -5.72
CA ALA A 184 -13.01 -10.24 -7.00
C ALA A 184 -13.46 -11.16 -8.13
N ASP A 185 -13.75 -12.42 -7.84
CA ASP A 185 -14.18 -13.37 -8.86
C ASP A 185 -15.61 -13.06 -9.28
N SER A 186 -16.47 -12.77 -8.30
CA SER A 186 -17.84 -12.31 -8.56
C SER A 186 -17.87 -10.99 -9.34
N ALA A 187 -17.02 -10.02 -9.03
CA ALA A 187 -16.96 -8.74 -9.74
C ALA A 187 -16.43 -8.86 -11.19
N ARG A 188 -15.72 -9.96 -11.51
CA ARG A 188 -15.14 -10.22 -12.84
C ARG A 188 -15.91 -11.26 -13.66
N LYS A 189 -17.00 -11.81 -13.12
CA LYS A 189 -17.70 -12.98 -13.65
C LYS A 189 -18.18 -12.80 -15.10
N ASN A 190 -18.51 -11.59 -15.51
CA ASN A 190 -19.00 -11.28 -16.86
C ASN A 190 -17.88 -10.95 -17.86
N GLY A 191 -16.62 -11.11 -17.46
CA GLY A 191 -15.46 -10.91 -18.32
C GLY A 191 -15.13 -9.44 -18.56
N LEU A 192 -14.00 -9.22 -19.26
CA LEU A 192 -13.57 -7.89 -19.66
C LEU A 192 -14.58 -7.31 -20.66
N ALA A 193 -14.99 -6.07 -20.43
CA ALA A 193 -15.80 -5.35 -21.40
C ALA A 193 -14.91 -4.92 -22.56
N THR A 194 -14.95 -5.65 -23.67
CA THR A 194 -14.35 -5.24 -24.94
C THR A 194 -15.47 -4.71 -25.83
N ASN A 195 -15.74 -3.40 -25.78
CA ASN A 195 -16.64 -2.82 -26.78
C ASN A 195 -15.91 -2.82 -28.12
N GLY A 196 -16.32 -3.71 -29.02
CA GLY A 196 -15.96 -3.63 -30.42
C GLY A 196 -14.94 -4.63 -30.96
N CYS A 197 -14.40 -5.53 -30.15
CA CYS A 197 -13.91 -6.78 -30.72
C CYS A 197 -14.56 -7.98 -30.08
N GLN A 198 -14.71 -9.03 -30.88
CA GLN A 198 -15.16 -10.33 -30.47
C GLN A 198 -14.04 -11.34 -30.66
N VAL A 199 -13.99 -12.34 -29.78
CA VAL A 199 -13.07 -13.46 -29.92
C VAL A 199 -13.64 -14.43 -30.96
N GLY A 200 -12.90 -14.61 -32.06
CA GLY A 200 -13.22 -15.60 -33.09
C GLY A 200 -13.00 -17.03 -32.58
N SER A 201 -13.42 -18.01 -33.38
CA SER A 201 -13.28 -19.44 -33.05
C SER A 201 -11.82 -19.94 -32.99
N ASP A 202 -10.84 -19.12 -33.37
CA ASP A 202 -9.40 -19.34 -33.19
C ASP A 202 -8.81 -18.69 -31.93
N GLY A 203 -9.64 -18.07 -31.07
CA GLY A 203 -9.19 -17.36 -29.89
C GLY A 203 -8.55 -16.00 -30.19
N LYS A 204 -8.67 -15.48 -31.42
CA LYS A 204 -8.15 -14.16 -31.81
C LYS A 204 -9.24 -13.09 -31.80
N GLN A 205 -8.85 -11.82 -31.72
CA GLN A 205 -9.77 -10.68 -31.70
C GLN A 205 -10.14 -10.21 -33.11
N TYR A 206 -11.41 -9.92 -33.33
CA TYR A 206 -11.96 -9.44 -34.58
C TYR A 206 -12.84 -8.22 -34.34
N GLY A 207 -12.70 -7.18 -35.15
CA GLY A 207 -13.58 -6.01 -35.09
C GLY A 207 -15.04 -6.38 -35.37
N VAL A 208 -15.97 -5.85 -34.57
CA VAL A 208 -17.41 -6.07 -34.71
C VAL A 208 -18.02 -5.02 -35.63
N PHE A 209 -18.88 -5.46 -36.56
CA PHE A 209 -19.52 -4.58 -37.55
C PHE A 209 -20.35 -3.46 -36.90
N GLN A 210 -21.14 -3.81 -35.88
CA GLN A 210 -22.10 -2.89 -35.25
C GLN A 210 -21.45 -1.74 -34.47
N SER A 211 -20.22 -1.93 -34.01
CA SER A 211 -19.45 -0.92 -33.27
C SER A 211 -18.49 -0.13 -34.16
N ASN A 212 -18.42 -0.44 -35.45
CA ASN A 212 -17.49 0.18 -36.40
C ASN A 212 -16.04 0.17 -35.88
N THR A 213 -15.55 -1.00 -35.53
CA THR A 213 -14.25 -1.18 -34.89
C THR A 213 -13.38 -2.17 -35.64
N THR A 214 -12.07 -1.99 -35.52
CA THR A 214 -11.03 -2.80 -36.14
C THR A 214 -10.10 -3.37 -35.06
N ALA A 215 -9.88 -4.69 -35.10
CA ALA A 215 -8.89 -5.35 -34.25
C ALA A 215 -7.51 -5.23 -34.90
N ILE A 216 -6.61 -4.45 -34.31
CA ILE A 216 -5.30 -4.14 -34.91
C ILE A 216 -4.21 -5.08 -34.35
N TYR A 217 -3.31 -5.50 -35.24
CA TYR A 217 -2.20 -6.39 -34.97
C TYR A 217 -0.91 -5.83 -35.56
N ASN A 218 0.22 -6.17 -34.94
CA ASN A 218 1.53 -5.98 -35.54
C ASN A 218 1.81 -7.09 -36.55
N THR A 219 2.30 -6.72 -37.75
CA THR A 219 2.54 -7.67 -38.83
C THR A 219 3.68 -8.65 -38.54
N ALA A 220 4.72 -8.24 -37.81
CA ALA A 220 5.92 -9.06 -37.60
C ALA A 220 5.66 -10.29 -36.72
N ASP A 221 4.79 -10.17 -35.72
CA ASP A 221 4.58 -11.18 -34.68
C ASP A 221 3.10 -11.53 -34.42
N SER A 222 2.16 -10.89 -35.13
CA SER A 222 0.72 -11.00 -34.84
C SER A 222 0.35 -10.62 -33.40
N THR A 223 1.14 -9.75 -32.77
CA THR A 223 0.78 -9.22 -31.44
C THR A 223 -0.40 -8.28 -31.59
N TYR A 224 -1.50 -8.63 -30.91
CA TYR A 224 -2.71 -7.82 -30.83
C TYR A 224 -2.42 -6.49 -30.11
N LYS A 225 -2.88 -5.38 -30.69
CA LYS A 225 -2.63 -4.01 -30.20
C LYS A 225 -3.85 -3.33 -29.58
N GLY A 226 -5.05 -3.82 -29.87
CA GLY A 226 -6.30 -3.26 -29.32
C GLY A 226 -7.45 -3.23 -30.34
N CYS A 227 -8.59 -2.76 -29.89
CA CYS A 227 -9.75 -2.42 -30.74
C CYS A 227 -9.80 -0.91 -30.89
N PHE A 228 -9.96 -0.45 -32.12
CA PHE A 228 -9.97 0.97 -32.44
C PHE A 228 -11.17 1.29 -33.32
N TYR A 229 -11.74 2.49 -33.14
CA TYR A 229 -12.82 2.96 -34.01
C TYR A 229 -12.32 3.21 -35.44
N ASN A 230 -13.20 2.95 -36.41
CA ASN A 230 -12.90 3.14 -37.83
C ASN A 230 -13.07 4.59 -38.31
N SER A 231 -13.95 5.37 -37.68
CA SER A 231 -14.34 6.68 -38.21
C SER A 231 -15.13 7.46 -37.15
N SER A 232 -15.04 8.80 -37.20
CA SER A 232 -15.85 9.71 -36.38
C SER A 232 -17.32 9.80 -36.83
N THR A 233 -17.67 9.23 -37.98
CA THR A 233 -19.02 9.23 -38.57
C THR A 233 -19.44 7.83 -39.03
N THR A 234 -20.75 7.57 -39.12
CA THR A 234 -21.36 6.28 -39.52
C THR A 234 -21.08 5.86 -40.97
N SER A 235 -20.20 6.55 -41.71
CA SER A 235 -19.77 6.10 -43.03
C SER A 235 -18.82 4.90 -42.89
N ASN A 236 -19.18 3.77 -43.51
CA ASN A 236 -18.43 2.51 -43.58
C ASN A 236 -17.04 2.60 -44.24
N LEU A 237 -16.55 3.81 -44.54
CA LEU A 237 -15.20 4.06 -45.01
C LEU A 237 -14.34 4.17 -43.74
N GLY A 238 -13.59 3.09 -43.49
CA GLY A 238 -12.91 2.81 -42.23
C GLY A 238 -11.74 3.75 -41.92
N PRO A 239 -10.77 3.31 -41.08
CA PRO A 239 -9.71 4.19 -40.62
C PRO A 239 -8.87 4.62 -41.84
N ASN A 240 -7.93 5.54 -41.68
CA ASN A 240 -6.88 5.78 -42.68
C ASN A 240 -5.95 4.54 -42.91
N MET A 241 -6.43 3.32 -42.66
CA MET A 241 -5.85 2.05 -43.09
C MET A 241 -6.41 1.68 -44.47
N GLU A 242 -5.52 1.31 -45.38
CA GLU A 242 -5.88 0.85 -46.72
C GLU A 242 -6.63 -0.48 -46.61
N MET A 243 -7.79 -0.61 -47.26
CA MET A 243 -8.42 -1.92 -47.40
C MET A 243 -7.52 -2.81 -48.25
N SER A 244 -7.32 -4.07 -47.85
CA SER A 244 -6.67 -5.04 -48.72
C SER A 244 -7.49 -5.17 -50.00
N GLY A 245 -6.88 -5.24 -51.18
CA GLY A 245 -7.63 -5.28 -52.44
C GLY A 245 -6.73 -5.46 -53.66
N ILE A 246 -7.36 -5.70 -54.81
CA ILE A 246 -6.65 -5.75 -56.08
C ILE A 246 -6.57 -4.32 -56.62
N PRO A 247 -5.38 -3.71 -56.76
CA PRO A 247 -5.22 -2.38 -57.35
C PRO A 247 -5.48 -2.47 -58.86
N LEU A 248 -6.74 -2.33 -59.27
CA LEU A 248 -7.16 -2.48 -60.66
C LEU A 248 -6.53 -1.45 -61.62
N ASP A 249 -6.07 -0.33 -61.08
CA ASP A 249 -5.32 0.70 -61.80
C ASP A 249 -3.94 0.23 -62.27
N HIS A 250 -3.37 -0.80 -61.63
CA HIS A 250 -2.12 -1.43 -62.07
C HIS A 250 -2.32 -2.42 -63.24
N TYR A 251 -3.56 -2.76 -63.59
CA TYR A 251 -3.87 -3.75 -64.62
C TYR A 251 -4.36 -3.11 -65.91
N SER A 252 -4.01 -3.76 -67.02
CA SER A 252 -4.38 -3.32 -68.36
C SER A 252 -5.89 -3.46 -68.57
N SER A 253 -6.50 -2.49 -69.25
CA SER A 253 -7.89 -2.60 -69.69
C SER A 253 -8.03 -3.68 -70.75
N VAL A 254 -9.14 -4.41 -70.74
CA VAL A 254 -9.46 -5.40 -71.77
C VAL A 254 -9.73 -4.74 -73.13
N TYR A 255 -9.59 -5.52 -74.20
CA TYR A 255 -10.10 -5.16 -75.52
C TYR A 255 -11.52 -5.67 -75.66
N VAL A 256 -12.45 -4.76 -75.98
CA VAL A 256 -13.82 -5.12 -76.35
C VAL A 256 -13.82 -5.57 -77.81
N LEU A 257 -14.16 -6.84 -78.04
CA LEU A 257 -14.16 -7.46 -79.36
C LEU A 257 -15.48 -7.23 -80.10
N GLY A 258 -16.59 -7.10 -79.36
CA GLY A 258 -17.91 -6.82 -79.91
C GLY A 258 -19.05 -7.14 -78.96
N SER A 259 -20.28 -6.86 -79.39
CA SER A 259 -21.48 -7.24 -78.64
C SER A 259 -21.73 -8.76 -78.75
N TYR A 260 -22.55 -9.32 -77.85
CA TYR A 260 -23.11 -10.65 -78.05
C TYR A 260 -23.71 -10.80 -79.47
N GLY A 261 -23.48 -11.93 -80.12
CA GLY A 261 -23.91 -12.14 -81.51
C GLY A 261 -22.82 -11.91 -82.57
N ILE A 262 -21.66 -11.34 -82.23
CA ILE A 262 -20.60 -11.06 -83.20
C ILE A 262 -19.90 -12.34 -83.70
N SER A 263 -19.48 -12.35 -84.97
CA SER A 263 -18.62 -13.39 -85.54
C SER A 263 -17.27 -13.46 -84.78
N PRO A 264 -16.70 -14.65 -84.55
CA PRO A 264 -17.11 -15.98 -85.04
C PRO A 264 -18.14 -16.68 -84.14
N TRP A 265 -18.42 -16.16 -82.95
CA TRP A 265 -19.28 -16.81 -81.97
C TRP A 265 -20.76 -16.80 -82.36
N GLY A 266 -21.19 -15.78 -83.11
CA GLY A 266 -22.54 -15.67 -83.64
C GLY A 266 -23.60 -15.53 -82.54
N ASN A 267 -24.87 -15.64 -82.95
CA ASN A 267 -26.02 -15.62 -82.05
C ASN A 267 -26.49 -17.06 -81.83
N SER A 268 -25.90 -17.75 -80.85
CA SER A 268 -26.27 -19.10 -80.46
C SER A 268 -27.69 -19.21 -79.89
N GLY A 269 -28.32 -18.09 -79.55
CA GLY A 269 -29.64 -18.02 -78.93
C GLY A 269 -29.57 -18.46 -77.45
N GLY A 270 -30.07 -17.60 -76.56
CA GLY A 270 -30.29 -17.97 -75.16
C GLY A 270 -29.27 -17.44 -74.15
N PHE A 271 -28.27 -16.66 -74.56
CA PHE A 271 -27.53 -15.87 -73.57
C PHE A 271 -28.45 -14.77 -73.00
N PRO A 272 -28.61 -14.65 -71.66
CA PRO A 272 -29.70 -13.86 -71.08
C PRO A 272 -29.49 -12.35 -71.13
N ASP A 273 -28.28 -11.89 -71.45
CA ASP A 273 -27.92 -10.47 -71.46
C ASP A 273 -27.35 -10.04 -72.82
N ALA A 274 -28.21 -9.45 -73.64
CA ALA A 274 -27.80 -8.93 -74.95
C ALA A 274 -26.87 -7.71 -74.89
N THR A 275 -26.69 -7.10 -73.71
CA THR A 275 -25.81 -5.93 -73.52
C THR A 275 -24.39 -6.32 -73.13
N ALA A 276 -24.16 -7.59 -72.80
CA ALA A 276 -22.82 -8.11 -72.53
C ALA A 276 -21.96 -8.08 -73.80
N GLN A 277 -20.67 -7.86 -73.61
CA GLN A 277 -19.69 -7.74 -74.68
C GLN A 277 -18.64 -8.84 -74.56
N TRP A 278 -18.18 -9.34 -75.71
CA TRP A 278 -17.00 -10.19 -75.79
C TRP A 278 -15.76 -9.36 -75.48
N ILE A 279 -14.94 -9.83 -74.55
CA ILE A 279 -13.70 -9.18 -74.14
C ILE A 279 -12.52 -10.15 -74.21
N TRP A 280 -11.32 -9.63 -74.47
CA TRP A 280 -10.07 -10.39 -74.39
C TRP A 280 -8.86 -9.50 -74.06
N TYR A 281 -7.67 -10.08 -73.99
CA TYR A 281 -6.43 -9.38 -73.62
C TYR A 281 -5.58 -8.92 -74.81
N SER A 282 -5.91 -9.38 -76.01
CA SER A 282 -5.27 -8.94 -77.26
C SER A 282 -6.32 -8.35 -78.21
N PRO A 283 -5.94 -7.32 -78.99
CA PRO A 283 -6.83 -6.80 -80.02
C PRO A 283 -7.03 -7.85 -81.12
N ASN A 284 -8.18 -7.83 -81.79
CA ASN A 284 -8.53 -8.74 -82.89
C ASN A 284 -8.56 -10.24 -82.52
N ALA A 285 -8.68 -10.56 -81.24
CA ALA A 285 -8.74 -11.92 -80.74
C ALA A 285 -9.91 -12.75 -81.30
N GLN A 286 -10.93 -12.13 -81.88
CA GLN A 286 -12.00 -12.81 -82.61
C GLN A 286 -11.54 -13.45 -83.94
N ASN A 287 -10.36 -13.10 -84.45
CA ASN A 287 -9.82 -13.68 -85.69
C ASN A 287 -8.72 -14.70 -85.43
N ASP A 288 -7.78 -14.36 -84.55
CA ASP A 288 -6.63 -15.20 -84.19
C ASP A 288 -6.04 -14.68 -82.87
N ALA A 289 -6.41 -15.32 -81.76
CA ALA A 289 -5.89 -14.95 -80.45
C ALA A 289 -4.63 -15.76 -80.12
N PRO A 290 -3.67 -15.21 -79.35
CA PRO A 290 -2.51 -15.97 -78.96
C PRO A 290 -2.91 -17.19 -78.10
N VAL A 291 -2.22 -18.30 -78.33
CA VAL A 291 -2.32 -19.49 -77.48
C VAL A 291 -1.65 -19.20 -76.14
N ASN A 292 -2.34 -19.51 -75.04
CA ASN A 292 -1.86 -19.20 -73.69
C ASN A 292 -2.09 -20.35 -72.70
N THR A 293 -2.01 -21.60 -73.17
CA THR A 293 -2.16 -22.82 -72.36
C THR A 293 -1.21 -22.89 -71.18
N ASP A 294 0.02 -22.40 -71.35
CA ASP A 294 1.06 -22.43 -70.31
C ASP A 294 1.04 -21.18 -69.40
N ALA A 295 0.29 -20.15 -69.81
CA ALA A 295 0.19 -18.88 -69.09
C ALA A 295 -1.24 -18.30 -69.20
N PRO A 296 -2.21 -18.89 -68.48
CA PRO A 296 -3.59 -18.42 -68.48
C PRO A 296 -3.67 -16.93 -68.16
N ILE A 297 -4.55 -16.21 -68.84
CA ILE A 297 -4.76 -14.78 -68.58
C ILE A 297 -5.90 -14.61 -67.59
N THR A 298 -5.65 -13.81 -66.56
CA THR A 298 -6.64 -13.50 -65.54
C THR A 298 -7.38 -12.22 -65.90
N PHE A 299 -8.68 -12.33 -66.09
CA PHE A 299 -9.63 -11.22 -66.18
C PHE A 299 -10.15 -10.89 -64.79
N VAL A 300 -10.28 -9.61 -64.45
CA VAL A 300 -10.72 -9.15 -63.13
C VAL A 300 -11.75 -8.04 -63.28
N TYR A 301 -12.82 -8.13 -62.49
CA TYR A 301 -13.83 -7.10 -62.33
C TYR A 301 -14.10 -6.85 -60.85
N GLU A 302 -14.14 -5.57 -60.47
CA GLU A 302 -14.52 -5.14 -59.12
C GLU A 302 -15.98 -4.70 -59.13
N TYR A 303 -16.77 -5.29 -58.22
CA TYR A 303 -18.17 -4.97 -58.02
C TYR A 303 -18.42 -4.59 -56.56
N ASN A 304 -18.86 -3.35 -56.33
CA ASN A 304 -19.25 -2.89 -54.99
C ASN A 304 -20.75 -3.13 -54.75
N TYR A 305 -21.07 -4.19 -54.01
CA TYR A 305 -22.43 -4.49 -53.62
C TYR A 305 -22.85 -3.65 -52.41
N THR A 306 -23.76 -2.71 -52.62
CA THR A 306 -24.19 -1.73 -51.60
C THR A 306 -25.24 -2.25 -50.62
N GLY A 307 -25.71 -3.49 -50.77
CA GLY A 307 -26.66 -4.09 -49.84
C GLY A 307 -26.02 -4.51 -48.52
N THR A 308 -26.86 -4.74 -47.51
CA THR A 308 -26.41 -5.05 -46.13
C THR A 308 -26.39 -6.54 -45.81
N ASN A 309 -26.92 -7.40 -46.70
CA ASN A 309 -27.01 -8.84 -46.52
C ASN A 309 -26.28 -9.56 -47.65
N TYR A 310 -25.85 -10.79 -47.41
CA TYR A 310 -25.35 -11.64 -48.50
C TYR A 310 -26.47 -11.92 -49.51
N ILE A 311 -26.13 -11.94 -50.80
CA ILE A 311 -27.05 -12.34 -51.87
C ILE A 311 -26.46 -13.46 -52.72
N GLU A 312 -27.30 -14.39 -53.15
CA GLU A 312 -26.94 -15.42 -54.13
C GLU A 312 -27.30 -14.92 -55.54
N ALA A 313 -26.29 -14.65 -56.35
CA ALA A 313 -26.42 -14.18 -57.73
C ALA A 313 -26.08 -15.31 -58.72
N THR A 314 -26.71 -15.27 -59.89
CA THR A 314 -26.49 -16.22 -60.98
C THR A 314 -25.54 -15.63 -62.01
N VAL A 315 -24.47 -16.33 -62.32
CA VAL A 315 -23.53 -15.99 -63.40
C VAL A 315 -23.86 -16.84 -64.62
N ASN A 316 -23.97 -16.22 -65.79
CA ASN A 316 -23.99 -16.90 -67.09
C ASN A 316 -22.74 -16.48 -67.85
N ALA A 317 -21.90 -17.45 -68.21
CA ALA A 317 -20.61 -17.20 -68.81
C ALA A 317 -20.34 -18.13 -70.00
N ILE A 318 -19.62 -17.60 -70.98
CA ILE A 318 -19.04 -18.35 -72.09
C ILE A 318 -17.55 -18.00 -72.17
N ASN A 319 -16.73 -19.04 -72.31
CA ASN A 319 -15.29 -18.94 -72.50
C ASN A 319 -14.93 -19.66 -73.80
N ASP A 320 -14.12 -19.02 -74.64
CA ASP A 320 -13.49 -19.61 -75.80
C ASP A 320 -11.96 -19.54 -75.63
N ASP A 321 -11.26 -20.65 -75.33
CA ASP A 321 -11.75 -22.04 -75.25
C ASP A 321 -12.27 -22.44 -73.86
N SER A 322 -11.68 -21.95 -72.77
CA SER A 322 -12.06 -22.34 -71.41
C SER A 322 -11.65 -21.31 -70.36
N GLY A 323 -12.22 -21.41 -69.16
CA GLY A 323 -11.81 -20.58 -68.04
C GLY A 323 -12.25 -21.10 -66.67
N ILE A 324 -11.42 -20.83 -65.67
CA ILE A 324 -11.73 -21.09 -64.26
C ILE A 324 -12.16 -19.79 -63.61
N TRP A 325 -13.34 -19.79 -63.02
CA TRP A 325 -13.97 -18.63 -62.40
C TRP A 325 -13.77 -18.62 -60.90
N TYR A 326 -13.52 -17.44 -60.36
CA TYR A 326 -13.30 -17.21 -58.95
C TYR A 326 -14.10 -16.01 -58.47
N LEU A 327 -14.64 -16.11 -57.25
CA LEU A 327 -15.17 -14.97 -56.51
C LEU A 327 -14.28 -14.75 -55.29
N ASN A 328 -13.68 -13.56 -55.19
CA ASN A 328 -12.76 -13.21 -54.11
C ASN A 328 -11.65 -14.27 -53.95
N SER A 329 -11.04 -14.70 -55.07
CA SER A 329 -10.05 -15.79 -55.21
C SER A 329 -10.49 -17.19 -54.79
N ASN A 330 -11.76 -17.40 -54.45
CA ASN A 330 -12.31 -18.75 -54.26
C ASN A 330 -12.86 -19.26 -55.58
N GLN A 331 -12.40 -20.42 -56.04
CA GLN A 331 -12.90 -21.02 -57.27
C GLN A 331 -14.40 -21.35 -57.11
N VAL A 332 -15.23 -20.85 -58.03
CA VAL A 332 -16.69 -21.04 -58.02
C VAL A 332 -17.18 -21.88 -59.19
N ALA A 333 -16.46 -21.89 -60.32
CA ALA A 333 -16.84 -22.69 -61.48
C ALA A 333 -15.66 -22.93 -62.43
N THR A 334 -15.83 -23.93 -63.30
CA THR A 334 -15.01 -24.14 -64.50
C THR A 334 -15.94 -24.13 -65.70
N VAL A 335 -15.64 -23.29 -66.69
CA VAL A 335 -16.42 -23.14 -67.92
C VAL A 335 -15.54 -23.63 -69.07
N ASN A 336 -15.97 -24.69 -69.74
CA ASN A 336 -15.24 -25.30 -70.86
C ASN A 336 -16.05 -25.15 -72.14
N GLY A 337 -15.52 -24.44 -73.12
CA GLY A 337 -16.19 -24.10 -74.37
C GLY A 337 -17.53 -23.40 -74.14
N GLY A 338 -18.35 -23.33 -75.19
CA GLY A 338 -19.76 -22.97 -75.06
C GLY A 338 -20.25 -21.88 -75.99
N TRP A 339 -19.47 -21.45 -76.99
CA TRP A 339 -19.93 -20.44 -77.95
C TRP A 339 -21.10 -20.89 -78.84
N LEU A 340 -21.42 -22.19 -78.88
CA LEU A 340 -22.57 -22.73 -79.61
C LEU A 340 -23.87 -22.83 -78.76
N GLY A 341 -23.88 -22.35 -77.51
CA GLY A 341 -25.03 -22.49 -76.61
C GLY A 341 -25.35 -21.24 -75.79
N PRO A 342 -26.29 -21.35 -74.82
CA PRO A 342 -26.68 -20.25 -73.93
C PRO A 342 -25.60 -19.88 -72.90
N GLY A 343 -24.49 -20.62 -72.88
CA GLY A 343 -23.42 -20.52 -71.88
C GLY A 343 -23.62 -21.42 -70.67
N THR A 344 -22.61 -21.44 -69.81
CA THR A 344 -22.63 -22.18 -68.55
C THR A 344 -23.15 -21.27 -67.45
N THR A 345 -24.09 -21.78 -66.65
CA THR A 345 -24.67 -21.06 -65.52
C THR A 345 -24.12 -21.61 -64.20
N PHE A 346 -23.77 -20.74 -63.27
CA PHE A 346 -23.38 -21.10 -61.90
C PHE A 346 -23.78 -19.99 -60.91
N THR A 347 -23.75 -20.29 -59.61
CA THR A 347 -24.13 -19.34 -58.55
C THR A 347 -22.90 -18.80 -57.82
N ILE A 348 -22.99 -17.56 -57.37
CA ILE A 348 -22.00 -16.90 -56.51
C ILE A 348 -22.69 -16.20 -55.35
N THR A 349 -22.04 -16.10 -54.19
CA THR A 349 -22.58 -15.38 -53.02
C THR A 349 -21.84 -14.06 -52.83
N LEU A 350 -22.48 -12.94 -53.18
CA LEU A 350 -21.91 -11.60 -53.01
C LEU A 350 -22.09 -11.12 -51.55
N ALA A 351 -21.00 -10.67 -50.94
CA ALA A 351 -21.01 -10.06 -49.62
C ALA A 351 -21.28 -8.55 -49.71
N PRO A 352 -21.80 -7.90 -48.66
CA PRO A 352 -21.79 -6.43 -48.52
C PRO A 352 -20.40 -5.83 -48.78
N GLY A 353 -20.32 -4.85 -49.66
CA GLY A 353 -19.09 -4.15 -50.04
C GLY A 353 -18.44 -4.67 -51.33
N ILE A 354 -17.12 -4.52 -51.41
CA ILE A 354 -16.34 -4.83 -52.62
C ILE A 354 -16.20 -6.34 -52.79
N ASN A 355 -16.54 -6.83 -53.98
CA ASN A 355 -16.34 -8.21 -54.44
C ASN A 355 -15.55 -8.18 -55.75
N TYR A 356 -14.71 -9.19 -55.97
CA TYR A 356 -13.97 -9.33 -57.22
C TYR A 356 -14.36 -10.63 -57.91
N LEU A 357 -14.86 -10.50 -59.14
CA LEU A 357 -15.07 -11.63 -60.03
C LEU A 357 -13.85 -11.77 -60.93
N GLN A 358 -13.25 -12.94 -60.93
CA GLN A 358 -12.03 -13.23 -61.67
C GLN A 358 -12.23 -14.44 -62.58
N CYS A 359 -11.65 -14.43 -63.77
CA CYS A 359 -11.63 -15.58 -64.67
C CYS A 359 -10.21 -15.81 -65.19
N SER A 360 -9.64 -16.98 -64.89
CA SER A 360 -8.38 -17.45 -65.49
C SER A 360 -8.70 -18.18 -66.79
N ALA A 361 -8.57 -17.49 -67.93
CA ALA A 361 -9.00 -17.98 -69.23
C ALA A 361 -7.82 -18.51 -70.07
N ILE A 362 -8.11 -19.57 -70.83
CA ILE A 362 -7.18 -20.28 -71.70
C ILE A 362 -7.77 -20.34 -73.11
N ASN A 363 -6.93 -20.00 -74.08
CA ASN A 363 -7.09 -20.22 -75.49
C ASN A 363 -6.06 -21.27 -75.95
N THR A 364 -6.54 -22.33 -76.58
CA THR A 364 -5.72 -23.41 -77.13
C THR A 364 -5.41 -23.19 -78.61
N THR A 365 -6.30 -22.54 -79.36
CA THR A 365 -6.10 -22.24 -80.79
C THR A 365 -7.15 -21.26 -81.32
N GLY A 366 -6.83 -20.51 -82.38
CA GLY A 366 -7.81 -19.73 -83.13
C GLY A 366 -8.38 -18.54 -82.36
N PRO A 367 -9.64 -18.15 -82.63
CA PRO A 367 -10.32 -17.06 -81.94
C PRO A 367 -10.44 -17.29 -80.43
N ALA A 368 -10.45 -16.22 -79.63
CA ALA A 368 -10.68 -16.32 -78.20
C ALA A 368 -11.51 -15.15 -77.66
N GLY A 369 -12.27 -15.42 -76.61
CA GLY A 369 -13.16 -14.45 -76.01
C GLY A 369 -13.76 -14.91 -74.68
N LEU A 370 -14.08 -13.92 -73.85
CA LEU A 370 -14.83 -14.07 -72.62
C LEU A 370 -16.11 -13.22 -72.72
N ILE A 371 -17.26 -13.80 -72.41
CA ILE A 371 -18.49 -13.04 -72.18
C ILE A 371 -19.20 -13.59 -70.94
N ALA A 372 -19.65 -12.69 -70.06
CA ALA A 372 -20.40 -13.08 -68.87
C ALA A 372 -21.38 -12.00 -68.43
N THR A 373 -22.42 -12.43 -67.72
CA THR A 373 -23.37 -11.57 -67.03
C THR A 373 -23.69 -12.14 -65.65
N VAL A 374 -23.78 -11.26 -64.66
CA VAL A 374 -24.16 -11.61 -63.28
C VAL A 374 -25.52 -11.00 -62.99
N MET A 375 -26.46 -11.84 -62.57
CA MET A 375 -27.85 -11.45 -62.36
C MET A 375 -28.33 -11.79 -60.96
N TYR A 376 -29.24 -10.97 -60.42
CA TYR A 376 -29.96 -11.22 -59.18
C TYR A 376 -31.43 -10.89 -59.39
N ASN A 377 -32.33 -11.82 -59.09
CA ASN A 377 -33.78 -11.68 -59.31
C ASN A 377 -34.15 -11.22 -60.74
N GLY A 378 -33.45 -11.75 -61.75
CA GLY A 378 -33.68 -11.42 -63.16
C GLY A 378 -33.14 -10.05 -63.61
N GLN A 379 -32.49 -9.29 -62.73
CA GLN A 379 -31.83 -8.03 -63.07
C GLN A 379 -30.33 -8.24 -63.23
N VAL A 380 -29.75 -7.66 -64.27
CA VAL A 380 -28.29 -7.63 -64.48
C VAL A 380 -27.66 -6.73 -63.42
N LEU A 381 -26.77 -7.29 -62.60
CA LEU A 381 -25.93 -6.54 -61.66
C LEU A 381 -24.75 -5.91 -62.39
N PHE A 382 -24.06 -6.71 -63.21
CA PHE A 382 -22.95 -6.29 -64.07
C PHE A 382 -22.68 -7.36 -65.14
N ASN A 383 -21.93 -6.99 -66.19
CA ASN A 383 -21.55 -7.87 -67.29
C ASN A 383 -20.15 -7.58 -67.82
N THR A 384 -19.67 -8.39 -68.76
CA THR A 384 -18.40 -8.16 -69.47
C THR A 384 -18.52 -6.98 -70.40
N ASN A 385 -17.63 -6.02 -70.23
CA ASN A 385 -17.53 -4.79 -71.01
C ASN A 385 -16.13 -4.17 -70.83
N GLY A 386 -15.92 -2.96 -71.37
CA GLY A 386 -14.63 -2.26 -71.30
C GLY A 386 -14.12 -1.88 -69.91
N SER A 387 -14.92 -2.01 -68.85
CA SER A 387 -14.50 -1.74 -67.46
C SER A 387 -13.68 -2.88 -66.83
N TRP A 388 -13.64 -4.06 -67.47
CA TRP A 388 -12.84 -5.18 -67.00
C TRP A 388 -11.34 -4.92 -67.20
N LYS A 389 -10.54 -5.56 -66.37
CA LYS A 389 -9.07 -5.56 -66.45
C LYS A 389 -8.54 -6.95 -66.77
N TYR A 390 -7.32 -7.03 -67.30
CA TYR A 390 -6.60 -8.28 -67.45
C TYR A 390 -5.16 -8.20 -66.93
N THR A 391 -4.62 -9.35 -66.56
CA THR A 391 -3.22 -9.51 -66.14
C THR A 391 -2.75 -10.95 -66.30
N ASN A 392 -1.44 -11.17 -66.38
CA ASN A 392 -0.81 -12.49 -66.37
C ASN A 392 -0.56 -13.02 -64.94
N VAL A 393 -0.93 -12.27 -63.92
CA VAL A 393 -0.84 -12.68 -62.51
C VAL A 393 -1.87 -13.80 -62.27
N PRO A 394 -1.48 -14.99 -61.78
CA PRO A 394 -2.43 -16.05 -61.46
C PRO A 394 -3.39 -15.63 -60.34
N VAL A 395 -4.66 -16.03 -60.41
CA VAL A 395 -5.68 -15.71 -59.38
C VAL A 395 -5.22 -16.15 -57.97
N SER A 396 -4.56 -17.29 -57.85
CA SER A 396 -3.99 -17.80 -56.59
C SER A 396 -2.95 -16.87 -55.95
N SER A 397 -2.36 -15.97 -56.74
CA SER A 397 -1.40 -14.97 -56.27
C SER A 397 -2.01 -13.59 -56.04
N MET A 398 -3.25 -13.38 -56.51
CA MET A 398 -4.04 -12.19 -56.22
C MET A 398 -4.62 -12.33 -54.81
N ILE A 399 -4.32 -11.36 -53.96
CA ILE A 399 -4.93 -11.29 -52.64
C ILE A 399 -6.06 -10.28 -52.71
N VAL A 400 -7.27 -10.78 -52.53
CA VAL A 400 -8.50 -10.05 -52.83
C VAL A 400 -9.10 -9.50 -51.54
N ASN A 401 -9.85 -8.40 -51.61
CA ASN A 401 -10.62 -7.84 -50.49
C ASN A 401 -11.80 -8.76 -50.11
N GLY A 402 -11.53 -10.02 -49.77
CA GLY A 402 -12.56 -10.93 -49.32
C GLY A 402 -12.92 -10.61 -47.88
N THR A 403 -14.20 -10.73 -47.53
CA THR A 403 -14.64 -10.86 -46.14
C THR A 403 -14.22 -12.21 -45.55
N ASN A 404 -13.07 -12.80 -45.88
CA ASN A 404 -12.70 -14.16 -45.46
C ASN A 404 -11.33 -14.23 -44.78
N TYR A 405 -10.86 -13.13 -44.20
CA TYR A 405 -9.59 -13.13 -43.49
C TYR A 405 -9.70 -13.72 -42.08
N SER A 406 -8.75 -14.59 -41.76
CA SER A 406 -8.26 -14.83 -40.40
C SER A 406 -7.05 -13.93 -40.10
N VAL A 407 -6.62 -13.86 -38.83
CA VAL A 407 -5.36 -13.21 -38.44
C VAL A 407 -4.20 -13.68 -39.31
N GLU A 408 -4.04 -14.99 -39.49
CA GLU A 408 -2.93 -15.56 -40.27
C GLU A 408 -2.96 -15.09 -41.74
N THR A 409 -4.13 -15.13 -42.37
CA THR A 409 -4.24 -14.73 -43.79
C THR A 409 -4.04 -13.23 -43.99
N CYS A 410 -4.51 -12.39 -43.07
CA CYS A 410 -4.33 -10.93 -43.15
C CYS A 410 -2.89 -10.54 -42.83
N GLN A 411 -2.24 -11.23 -41.89
CA GLN A 411 -0.81 -11.08 -41.63
C GLN A 411 0.02 -11.46 -42.87
N LYS A 412 -0.28 -12.57 -43.54
CA LYS A 412 0.40 -12.97 -44.78
C LYS A 412 0.26 -11.90 -45.87
N TYR A 413 -0.93 -11.30 -46.00
CA TYR A 413 -1.16 -10.19 -46.90
C TYR A 413 -0.31 -8.96 -46.54
N ALA A 414 -0.34 -8.55 -45.27
CA ALA A 414 0.42 -7.40 -44.78
C ALA A 414 1.92 -7.58 -44.98
N ASN A 415 2.46 -8.76 -44.65
CA ASN A 415 3.86 -9.12 -44.89
C ASN A 415 4.24 -9.04 -46.37
N LYS A 416 3.44 -9.66 -47.25
CA LYS A 416 3.70 -9.69 -48.69
C LYS A 416 3.76 -8.29 -49.31
N ASN A 417 2.99 -7.34 -48.77
CA ASN A 417 2.91 -5.97 -49.28
C ASN A 417 3.65 -4.96 -48.40
N ASN A 418 4.54 -5.41 -47.50
CA ASN A 418 5.38 -4.57 -46.64
C ASN A 418 4.60 -3.58 -45.75
N TYR A 419 3.45 -3.99 -45.20
CA TYR A 419 2.70 -3.21 -44.20
C TYR A 419 3.12 -3.58 -42.77
N GLN A 420 3.36 -2.59 -41.91
CA GLN A 420 3.73 -2.82 -40.50
C GLN A 420 2.57 -3.25 -39.59
N TYR A 421 1.35 -2.88 -39.95
CA TYR A 421 0.13 -3.16 -39.20
C TYR A 421 -0.96 -3.72 -40.10
N PHE A 422 -1.78 -4.58 -39.52
CA PHE A 422 -3.00 -5.06 -40.15
C PHE A 422 -4.15 -5.06 -39.16
N GLY A 423 -5.36 -4.92 -39.68
CA GLY A 423 -6.59 -4.88 -38.92
C GLY A 423 -7.62 -5.86 -39.47
N LEU A 424 -8.36 -6.49 -38.59
CA LEU A 424 -9.51 -7.32 -38.97
C LEU A 424 -10.79 -6.60 -38.56
N LYS A 425 -11.67 -6.34 -39.53
CA LYS A 425 -12.95 -5.67 -39.31
C LYS A 425 -14.12 -6.52 -39.80
N ASN A 426 -15.29 -6.25 -39.23
CA ASN A 426 -16.58 -6.74 -39.74
C ASN A 426 -16.71 -8.27 -39.86
N GLY A 427 -16.15 -9.04 -38.92
CA GLY A 427 -16.27 -10.49 -39.03
C GLY A 427 -15.81 -11.30 -37.84
N THR A 428 -15.73 -12.61 -38.06
CA THR A 428 -15.16 -13.63 -37.19
C THR A 428 -14.04 -14.36 -37.94
N LYS A 429 -13.50 -15.46 -37.39
CA LYS A 429 -12.45 -16.25 -38.05
C LYS A 429 -12.87 -16.65 -39.47
N GLY A 430 -12.10 -16.21 -40.46
CA GLY A 430 -12.34 -16.55 -41.85
C GLY A 430 -13.58 -15.89 -42.44
N SER A 431 -14.12 -14.85 -41.78
CA SER A 431 -15.24 -14.04 -42.26
C SER A 431 -15.01 -12.52 -42.13
N SER A 432 -13.77 -12.08 -41.88
CA SER A 432 -13.45 -10.66 -41.67
C SER A 432 -12.79 -10.01 -42.87
N GLN A 433 -12.89 -8.68 -42.96
CA GLN A 433 -12.15 -7.87 -43.93
C GLN A 433 -10.77 -7.53 -43.34
N CYS A 434 -9.75 -7.50 -44.20
CA CYS A 434 -8.40 -7.11 -43.83
C CYS A 434 -8.15 -5.65 -44.22
N VAL A 435 -7.65 -4.86 -43.29
CA VAL A 435 -7.14 -3.51 -43.53
C VAL A 435 -5.66 -3.46 -43.14
N VAL A 436 -4.88 -2.60 -43.75
CA VAL A 436 -3.43 -2.54 -43.56
C VAL A 436 -2.93 -1.10 -43.46
N SER A 437 -1.84 -0.89 -42.73
CA SER A 437 -1.20 0.43 -42.60
C SER A 437 0.27 0.30 -42.24
N ASN A 438 1.05 1.31 -42.61
CA ASN A 438 2.44 1.49 -42.16
C ASN A 438 2.59 2.44 -40.97
N SER A 439 1.48 3.06 -40.53
CA SER A 439 1.47 4.03 -39.43
C SER A 439 0.47 3.60 -38.36
N PHE A 440 0.98 3.39 -37.14
CA PHE A 440 0.13 3.06 -36.00
C PHE A 440 -0.80 4.21 -35.62
N ASP A 441 -0.29 5.44 -35.64
CA ASP A 441 -1.07 6.64 -35.32
C ASP A 441 -2.26 6.78 -36.27
N THR A 442 -2.01 6.58 -37.58
CA THR A 442 -3.05 6.57 -38.62
C THR A 442 -4.06 5.44 -38.43
N ALA A 443 -3.59 4.27 -37.98
CA ALA A 443 -4.44 3.13 -37.70
C ALA A 443 -5.30 3.31 -36.43
N THR A 444 -4.93 4.25 -35.55
CA THR A 444 -5.53 4.45 -34.22
C THR A 444 -6.11 5.85 -34.00
N GLU A 445 -6.20 6.67 -35.06
CA GLU A 445 -6.52 8.10 -34.98
C GLU A 445 -7.88 8.43 -34.36
N TYR A 446 -8.84 7.49 -34.40
CA TYR A 446 -10.18 7.65 -33.81
C TYR A 446 -10.29 7.13 -32.37
N GLY A 447 -9.17 6.79 -31.74
CA GLY A 447 -9.10 6.35 -30.36
C GLY A 447 -9.45 4.88 -30.17
N THR A 448 -9.25 4.41 -28.93
CA THR A 448 -9.60 3.05 -28.55
C THR A 448 -11.12 2.93 -28.43
N SER A 449 -11.66 1.76 -28.76
CA SER A 449 -13.07 1.46 -28.50
C SER A 449 -13.31 0.92 -27.09
N ASP A 450 -12.35 1.14 -26.19
CA ASP A 450 -12.45 0.68 -24.81
C ASP A 450 -13.67 1.34 -24.18
N PRO A 451 -14.53 0.59 -23.47
CA PRO A 451 -15.73 1.13 -22.84
C PRO A 451 -15.40 1.88 -21.54
N ILE A 452 -14.32 2.67 -21.56
CA ILE A 452 -13.85 3.47 -20.45
C ILE A 452 -13.45 4.86 -20.92
N ALA A 453 -13.67 5.85 -20.07
CA ALA A 453 -13.17 7.20 -20.22
C ALA A 453 -12.11 7.46 -19.15
N THR A 454 -10.96 8.02 -19.53
CA THR A 454 -10.03 8.63 -18.57
C THR A 454 -10.46 10.07 -18.32
N LEU A 455 -10.79 10.39 -17.08
CA LEU A 455 -11.24 11.71 -16.69
C LEU A 455 -10.08 12.65 -16.32
N SER A 456 -10.41 13.90 -15.99
CA SER A 456 -9.42 14.94 -15.62
C SER A 456 -8.62 14.63 -14.35
N ASP A 457 -9.12 13.70 -13.53
CA ASP A 457 -8.43 13.18 -12.34
C ASP A 457 -7.40 12.08 -12.67
N GLY A 458 -7.27 11.67 -13.93
CA GLY A 458 -6.35 10.63 -14.39
C GLY A 458 -6.83 9.20 -14.09
N HIS A 459 -8.06 9.02 -13.61
CA HIS A 459 -8.65 7.72 -13.36
C HIS A 459 -9.58 7.27 -14.51
N MET A 460 -9.77 5.97 -14.63
CA MET A 460 -10.61 5.33 -15.64
C MET A 460 -12.00 5.07 -15.08
N TYR A 461 -12.99 5.36 -15.90
CA TYR A 461 -14.40 5.23 -15.57
C TYR A 461 -15.11 4.45 -16.67
N GLY A 462 -16.02 3.54 -16.33
CA GLY A 462 -16.75 2.79 -17.33
C GLY A 462 -17.85 3.61 -18.00
N ILE A 463 -18.04 3.36 -19.29
CA ILE A 463 -19.08 3.97 -20.13
C ILE A 463 -20.22 2.96 -20.32
N GLY A 464 -21.48 3.38 -20.16
CA GLY A 464 -22.63 2.48 -20.21
C GLY A 464 -22.60 1.47 -19.07
N THR A 465 -22.86 0.20 -19.38
CA THR A 465 -22.93 -0.90 -18.39
C THR A 465 -21.58 -1.55 -18.10
N VAL A 466 -20.52 -0.73 -18.00
CA VAL A 466 -19.16 -1.21 -17.78
C VAL A 466 -18.65 -0.64 -16.47
N ASN A 467 -17.99 -1.49 -15.69
CA ASN A 467 -17.34 -1.11 -14.46
C ASN A 467 -15.84 -0.99 -14.68
N SER A 468 -15.29 0.21 -14.50
CA SER A 468 -13.86 0.38 -14.25
C SER A 468 -13.56 -0.11 -12.85
N LEU A 469 -13.08 -1.35 -12.73
CA LEU A 469 -12.93 -2.05 -11.46
C LEU A 469 -11.58 -1.72 -10.81
N TYR A 470 -11.61 -1.43 -9.52
CA TYR A 470 -10.45 -1.11 -8.69
C TYR A 470 -10.40 -2.02 -7.47
N ARG A 471 -9.19 -2.36 -7.02
CA ARG A 471 -8.93 -3.05 -5.74
C ARG A 471 -8.22 -2.14 -4.79
N ILE A 472 -8.81 -1.93 -3.61
CA ILE A 472 -8.19 -1.15 -2.56
C ILE A 472 -7.16 -2.02 -1.84
N ASN A 473 -5.94 -1.53 -1.70
CA ASN A 473 -4.92 -2.22 -0.92
C ASN A 473 -5.19 -1.98 0.58
N ASN A 474 -6.04 -2.83 1.16
CA ASN A 474 -6.57 -2.70 2.52
C ASN A 474 -5.76 -3.47 3.59
N GLU A 475 -4.49 -3.79 3.36
CA GLU A 475 -3.71 -4.52 4.37
C GLU A 475 -3.65 -3.73 5.69
N GLY A 476 -4.27 -4.28 6.74
CA GLY A 476 -4.32 -3.69 8.08
C GLY A 476 -5.45 -2.70 8.35
N ALA A 477 -6.32 -2.42 7.37
CA ALA A 477 -7.48 -1.55 7.57
C ALA A 477 -8.59 -2.27 8.36
N ASN A 478 -9.12 -1.62 9.39
CA ASN A 478 -10.21 -2.16 10.19
C ASN A 478 -11.25 -1.06 10.51
N PRO A 479 -12.42 -1.07 9.84
CA PRO A 479 -13.48 -0.10 10.08
C PRO A 479 -13.95 -0.03 11.54
N ALA A 480 -13.82 -1.12 12.32
CA ALA A 480 -14.17 -1.13 13.74
C ALA A 480 -13.28 -0.25 14.62
N TYR A 481 -12.20 0.31 14.07
CA TYR A 481 -11.36 1.28 14.77
C TYR A 481 -11.80 2.72 14.55
N VAL A 482 -12.60 3.03 13.53
CA VAL A 482 -13.09 4.38 13.29
C VAL A 482 -13.92 4.87 14.48
N GLY A 483 -13.67 6.10 14.91
CA GLY A 483 -14.29 6.70 16.08
C GLY A 483 -13.58 6.38 17.41
N LYS A 484 -12.59 5.48 17.41
CA LYS A 484 -11.80 5.21 18.62
C LYS A 484 -10.84 6.36 18.92
N MET A 485 -10.62 6.60 20.20
CA MET A 485 -9.67 7.58 20.71
C MET A 485 -8.79 6.93 21.78
N GLY A 486 -7.52 7.29 21.85
CA GLY A 486 -6.61 6.71 22.84
C GLY A 486 -5.37 7.55 23.10
N TYR A 487 -4.75 7.33 24.25
CA TYR A 487 -3.43 7.86 24.56
C TYR A 487 -2.36 6.86 24.10
N VAL A 488 -1.45 7.29 23.22
CA VAL A 488 -0.31 6.50 22.76
C VAL A 488 0.92 6.92 23.54
N ASP A 489 1.50 5.99 24.29
CA ASP A 489 2.73 6.22 25.02
C ASP A 489 3.98 6.11 24.11
N HIS A 490 5.15 6.43 24.67
CA HIS A 490 6.41 6.39 23.93
C HIS A 490 6.87 4.97 23.53
N PHE A 491 6.23 3.93 24.07
CA PHE A 491 6.47 2.53 23.69
C PHE A 491 5.48 2.04 22.63
N LEU A 492 4.74 2.95 21.97
CA LEU A 492 3.70 2.63 20.97
C LEU A 492 2.58 1.75 21.54
N ARG A 493 2.29 1.88 22.84
CA ARG A 493 1.14 1.24 23.48
C ARG A 493 0.01 2.23 23.57
N VAL A 494 -1.20 1.78 23.28
CA VAL A 494 -2.40 2.62 23.34
C VAL A 494 -3.31 2.21 24.49
N LYS A 495 -3.72 3.20 25.27
CA LYS A 495 -4.82 3.11 26.25
C LYS A 495 -6.04 3.80 25.66
N GLU A 496 -7.12 3.07 25.44
CA GLU A 496 -8.33 3.62 24.81
C GLU A 496 -9.08 4.52 25.81
N TYR A 497 -9.56 5.68 25.36
CA TYR A 497 -10.45 6.53 26.17
C TYR A 497 -11.85 5.93 26.19
N PRO A 498 -12.48 5.79 27.37
CA PRO A 498 -13.88 5.39 27.44
C PRO A 498 -14.78 6.56 27.02
N ALA A 499 -16.00 6.27 26.56
CA ALA A 499 -16.88 7.26 25.94
C ALA A 499 -17.20 8.44 26.88
N GLU A 500 -17.30 8.20 28.20
CA GLU A 500 -17.55 9.21 29.22
C GLU A 500 -16.40 10.23 29.41
N MET A 501 -15.20 9.94 28.92
CA MET A 501 -14.05 10.86 28.96
C MET A 501 -13.91 11.69 27.68
N ILE A 502 -14.76 11.45 26.68
CA ILE A 502 -14.71 12.08 25.36
C ILE A 502 -15.98 12.92 25.19
N GLN A 503 -15.81 14.19 24.85
CA GLN A 503 -16.91 15.03 24.39
C GLN A 503 -16.88 15.08 22.86
N PRO A 504 -17.96 14.67 22.17
CA PRO A 504 -18.08 14.87 20.73
C PRO A 504 -17.93 16.36 20.39
N SER A 505 -17.04 16.66 19.45
CA SER A 505 -16.88 17.98 18.85
C SER A 505 -16.56 17.82 17.37
N ASP A 506 -17.07 18.72 16.55
CA ASP A 506 -16.85 18.72 15.10
C ASP A 506 -15.61 19.57 14.78
N PRO A 507 -14.57 19.05 14.08
CA PRO A 507 -14.45 17.72 13.47
C PRO A 507 -13.71 16.66 14.32
N ILE A 508 -13.11 17.04 15.44
CA ILE A 508 -12.29 16.15 16.28
C ILE A 508 -12.81 16.18 17.72
N PRO A 509 -13.11 15.03 18.36
CA PRO A 509 -13.54 14.98 19.76
C PRO A 509 -12.50 15.54 20.74
N THR A 510 -12.97 16.05 21.88
CA THR A 510 -12.10 16.58 22.95
C THR A 510 -12.11 15.67 24.18
N VAL A 511 -10.97 15.59 24.88
CA VAL A 511 -10.89 14.88 26.17
C VAL A 511 -11.31 15.81 27.29
N ILE A 512 -12.39 15.49 28.00
CA ILE A 512 -12.98 16.35 29.05
C ILE A 512 -12.55 16.01 30.47
N PHE A 513 -12.14 14.77 30.71
CA PHE A 513 -11.65 14.32 32.01
C PHE A 513 -10.34 13.57 31.82
N GLN A 514 -9.21 14.22 32.11
CA GLN A 514 -7.90 13.55 32.08
C GLN A 514 -6.97 14.15 33.14
N ASP A 515 -5.96 13.39 33.51
CA ASP A 515 -4.92 13.87 34.40
C ASP A 515 -4.18 15.06 33.75
N PRO A 516 -3.82 16.12 34.49
CA PRO A 516 -3.11 17.28 33.94
C PRO A 516 -1.76 16.95 33.28
N THR A 517 -1.19 15.77 33.56
CA THR A 517 0.04 15.29 32.92
C THR A 517 -0.17 14.81 31.48
N CYS A 518 -1.42 14.59 31.07
CA CYS A 518 -1.77 14.18 29.71
C CYS A 518 -1.85 15.39 28.76
N PRO A 519 -1.37 15.24 27.51
CA PRO A 519 -1.51 16.29 26.51
C PRO A 519 -2.99 16.55 26.22
N LYS A 520 -3.36 17.79 25.89
CA LYS A 520 -4.74 18.12 25.47
C LYS A 520 -4.95 17.97 23.97
N ALA A 521 -3.87 18.14 23.18
CA ALA A 521 -3.93 18.05 21.73
C ALA A 521 -4.24 16.62 21.27
N VAL A 522 -5.09 16.49 20.26
CA VAL A 522 -5.50 15.23 19.66
C VAL A 522 -5.03 15.22 18.22
N GLU A 523 -4.27 14.20 17.86
CA GLU A 523 -3.85 13.96 16.48
C GLU A 523 -4.77 12.97 15.79
N THR A 524 -5.18 13.26 14.55
CA THR A 524 -5.96 12.32 13.75
C THR A 524 -5.06 11.29 13.10
N ILE A 525 -5.47 10.03 13.14
CA ILE A 525 -4.77 8.91 12.49
C ILE A 525 -5.79 7.99 11.79
N ASP A 526 -5.29 7.05 11.00
CA ASP A 526 -6.13 6.03 10.36
C ASP A 526 -6.17 4.70 11.14
N SER A 527 -7.05 3.80 10.72
CA SER A 527 -7.21 2.48 11.36
C SER A 527 -5.96 1.61 11.24
N VAL A 528 -5.14 1.79 10.20
CA VAL A 528 -3.90 1.05 9.99
C VAL A 528 -2.85 1.46 11.03
N ALA A 529 -2.66 2.77 11.23
CA ALA A 529 -1.80 3.32 12.25
C ALA A 529 -2.26 2.88 13.65
N TRP A 530 -3.57 2.88 13.90
CA TRP A 530 -4.13 2.42 15.17
C TRP A 530 -3.90 0.92 15.42
N GLY A 531 -4.03 0.09 14.38
CA GLY A 531 -3.79 -1.36 14.45
C GLY A 531 -2.35 -1.73 14.79
N LYS A 532 -1.39 -0.84 14.55
CA LYS A 532 0.03 -1.04 14.90
C LYS A 532 0.32 -0.86 16.39
N PHE A 533 -0.57 -0.20 17.14
CA PHE A 533 -0.34 0.04 18.57
C PHE A 533 -0.69 -1.18 19.42
N LYS A 534 0.17 -1.49 20.39
CA LYS A 534 -0.10 -2.56 21.37
C LYS A 534 -1.13 -2.08 22.38
N LYS A 535 -2.24 -2.80 22.50
CA LYS A 535 -3.31 -2.48 23.46
C LYS A 535 -2.80 -2.65 24.90
N ASN A 536 -3.04 -1.64 25.75
CA ASN A 536 -2.53 -1.61 27.13
C ASN A 536 -3.58 -1.10 28.14
N GLY A 537 -4.85 -1.47 27.94
CA GLY A 537 -5.95 -1.14 28.83
C GLY A 537 -6.73 0.11 28.43
N THR A 538 -7.47 0.66 29.39
CA THR A 538 -8.39 1.79 29.22
C THR A 538 -7.92 2.97 30.08
N MET A 539 -8.08 4.19 29.57
CA MET A 539 -7.80 5.41 30.32
C MET A 539 -8.80 5.61 31.46
N THR A 540 -8.35 6.23 32.55
CA THR A 540 -9.19 6.72 33.66
C THR A 540 -8.83 8.19 33.93
N PRO A 541 -9.68 8.96 34.64
CA PRO A 541 -9.35 10.36 34.99
C PRO A 541 -8.04 10.52 35.77
N ASN A 542 -7.57 9.45 36.44
CA ASN A 542 -6.35 9.44 37.25
C ASN A 542 -5.14 8.82 36.53
N THR A 543 -5.32 8.35 35.29
CA THR A 543 -4.23 7.73 34.54
C THR A 543 -3.19 8.79 34.19
N LYS A 544 -1.98 8.65 34.75
CA LYS A 544 -0.85 9.51 34.42
C LYS A 544 -0.39 9.26 32.99
N CYS A 545 0.16 10.30 32.36
CA CYS A 545 0.69 10.25 31.01
C CYS A 545 2.15 10.70 30.96
N GLY A 546 2.84 10.30 29.90
CA GLY A 546 4.17 10.76 29.55
C GLY A 546 5.18 10.47 30.66
N LEU A 547 5.98 11.48 31.00
CA LEU A 547 7.01 11.34 32.02
C LEU A 547 6.44 10.92 33.38
N ALA A 548 5.25 11.42 33.74
CA ALA A 548 4.63 11.14 35.04
C ALA A 548 4.26 9.66 35.22
N GLU A 549 3.90 8.96 34.13
CA GLU A 549 3.64 7.51 34.17
C GLU A 549 4.95 6.73 34.40
N VAL A 550 6.00 7.09 33.67
CA VAL A 550 7.28 6.37 33.69
C VAL A 550 7.94 6.43 35.06
N ILE A 551 7.91 7.60 35.70
CA ILE A 551 8.61 7.81 36.96
C ILE A 551 7.76 7.47 38.19
N GLN A 552 6.48 7.13 38.02
CA GLN A 552 5.55 6.94 39.13
C GLN A 552 6.04 5.87 40.12
N GLU A 553 6.51 4.72 39.61
CA GLU A 553 7.01 3.64 40.47
C GLU A 553 8.27 4.08 41.24
N SER A 554 9.22 4.72 40.57
CA SER A 554 10.43 5.25 41.18
C SER A 554 10.12 6.32 42.23
N GLN A 555 9.14 7.19 41.99
CA GLN A 555 8.65 8.19 42.94
C GLN A 555 8.02 7.56 44.18
N GLU A 556 7.15 6.55 44.03
CA GLU A 556 6.52 5.87 45.17
C GLU A 556 7.54 5.10 46.02
N ARG A 557 8.50 4.44 45.38
CA ARG A 557 9.62 3.79 46.10
C ARG A 557 10.48 4.81 46.83
N LEU A 558 10.79 5.95 46.21
CA LEU A 558 11.55 7.03 46.85
C LEU A 558 10.80 7.60 48.06
N LYS A 559 9.48 7.83 47.93
CA LYS A 559 8.60 8.27 49.03
C LYS A 559 8.64 7.29 50.21
N LYS A 560 8.59 5.99 49.93
CA LYS A 560 8.70 4.94 50.97
C LYS A 560 10.04 5.01 51.70
N ILE A 561 11.16 5.14 50.96
CA ILE A 561 12.49 5.25 51.57
C ILE A 561 12.62 6.53 52.40
N LYS A 562 12.13 7.68 51.91
CA LYS A 562 12.09 8.94 52.67
C LYS A 562 11.33 8.77 54.00
N GLY A 563 10.18 8.12 53.96
CA GLY A 563 9.39 7.82 55.16
C GLY A 563 10.16 6.94 56.16
N GLN A 564 10.88 5.93 55.69
CA GLN A 564 11.71 5.08 56.54
C GLN A 564 12.92 5.84 57.13
N LEU A 565 13.56 6.72 56.35
CA LEU A 565 14.66 7.58 56.81
C LEU A 565 14.20 8.55 57.91
N ALA A 566 13.03 9.17 57.74
CA ALA A 566 12.43 10.07 58.74
C ALA A 566 12.24 9.35 60.08
N ASN A 567 11.58 8.19 60.04
CA ASN A 567 11.30 7.41 61.25
C ASN A 567 12.59 6.97 61.95
N LEU A 568 13.62 6.59 61.18
CA LEU A 568 14.89 6.15 61.73
C LEU A 568 15.70 7.32 62.33
N ALA A 569 15.64 8.51 61.73
CA ALA A 569 16.22 9.72 62.29
C ALA A 569 15.57 10.08 63.65
N ASP A 570 14.24 9.94 63.77
CA ASP A 570 13.53 10.14 65.04
C ASP A 570 13.96 9.15 66.12
N GLU A 571 14.12 7.87 65.76
CA GLU A 571 14.63 6.87 66.70
C GLU A 571 16.05 7.20 67.17
N ILE A 572 16.92 7.64 66.25
CA ILE A 572 18.28 8.09 66.59
C ILE A 572 18.23 9.27 67.55
N LEU A 573 17.41 10.29 67.26
CA LEU A 573 17.22 11.46 68.13
C LEU A 573 16.70 11.07 69.52
N SER A 574 15.76 10.13 69.59
CA SER A 574 15.25 9.60 70.85
C SER A 574 16.35 8.91 71.67
N ILE A 575 17.22 8.12 71.03
CA ILE A 575 18.35 7.48 71.73
C ILE A 575 19.37 8.52 72.17
N ILE A 576 19.70 9.52 71.34
CA ILE A 576 20.64 10.57 71.74
C ILE A 576 20.07 11.38 72.92
N ALA A 577 18.78 11.68 72.94
CA ALA A 577 18.12 12.34 74.06
C ALA A 577 18.21 11.50 75.35
N SER A 578 17.93 10.20 75.27
CA SER A 578 18.10 9.24 76.38
C SER A 578 19.56 9.18 76.86
N LEU A 579 20.52 9.07 75.94
CA LEU A 579 21.94 9.07 76.26
C LEU A 579 22.33 10.39 76.94
N LYS A 580 21.87 11.54 76.45
CA LYS A 580 22.13 12.87 77.05
C LYS A 580 21.58 12.96 78.48
N GLN A 581 20.36 12.47 78.71
CA GLN A 581 19.72 12.46 80.02
C GLN A 581 20.46 11.52 80.99
N ASN A 582 20.89 10.35 80.52
CA ASN A 582 21.65 9.38 81.31
C ASN A 582 23.13 9.77 81.50
N ASN A 583 23.66 10.71 80.72
CA ASN A 583 25.06 11.18 80.75
C ASN A 583 25.29 12.53 81.46
N GLN A 584 24.33 13.13 82.16
CA GLN A 584 24.67 14.32 82.99
C GLN A 584 25.87 14.06 83.91
N TYR A 585 25.99 12.83 84.44
CA TYR A 585 27.14 12.38 85.22
C TYR A 585 28.47 12.22 84.45
N VAL A 586 28.40 11.97 83.14
CA VAL A 586 29.57 11.75 82.27
C VAL A 586 30.00 13.05 81.57
N ASN A 587 29.06 13.95 81.27
CA ASN A 587 29.33 15.29 80.74
C ASN A 587 30.17 16.12 81.74
N ASP A 588 29.89 15.99 83.05
CA ASP A 588 30.68 16.63 84.11
C ASP A 588 32.11 16.07 84.24
N LYS A 589 32.38 14.87 83.68
CA LYS A 589 33.65 14.14 83.84
C LYS A 589 34.50 14.02 82.57
N LEU A 590 33.88 14.06 81.38
CA LEU A 590 34.59 13.81 80.11
C LEU A 590 34.91 15.07 79.31
N ASN A 591 34.41 16.24 79.71
CA ASN A 591 34.58 17.50 78.97
C ASN A 591 34.35 17.31 77.44
N ILE A 592 33.42 16.42 77.09
CA ILE A 592 33.03 16.19 75.71
C ILE A 592 32.34 17.47 75.30
N ASN A 593 32.96 18.16 74.35
CA ASN A 593 32.56 19.47 73.87
C ASN A 593 31.05 19.45 73.53
N GLU A 594 30.21 19.94 74.45
CA GLU A 594 28.75 19.92 74.39
C GLU A 594 28.24 20.52 73.07
N VAL A 595 29.03 21.46 72.54
CA VAL A 595 28.89 22.09 71.23
C VAL A 595 28.80 21.05 70.11
N THR A 596 29.66 20.03 70.11
CA THR A 596 29.74 19.03 69.05
C THR A 596 28.55 18.06 69.07
N LEU A 597 28.14 17.57 70.25
CA LEU A 597 26.98 16.70 70.37
C LEU A 597 25.68 17.45 70.05
N SER A 598 25.56 18.69 70.52
CA SER A 598 24.42 19.56 70.22
C SER A 598 24.34 19.86 68.71
N LYS A 599 25.47 20.05 68.03
CA LYS A 599 25.53 20.20 66.58
C LYS A 599 25.04 18.94 65.85
N ASN A 600 25.41 17.75 66.30
CA ASN A 600 24.93 16.49 65.72
C ASN A 600 23.44 16.25 65.97
N VAL A 601 22.93 16.57 67.16
CA VAL A 601 21.49 16.50 67.46
C VAL A 601 20.71 17.48 66.59
N ALA A 602 21.21 18.71 66.45
CA ALA A 602 20.61 19.71 65.57
C ALA A 602 20.59 19.22 64.12
N MET A 603 21.65 18.56 63.65
CA MET A 603 21.74 17.96 62.32
C MET A 603 20.70 16.85 62.13
N TYR A 604 20.61 15.85 63.02
CA TYR A 604 19.60 14.79 62.87
C TYR A 604 18.17 15.34 62.96
N LYS A 605 17.96 16.39 63.77
CA LYS A 605 16.67 17.07 63.89
C LYS A 605 16.32 17.81 62.61
N ASP A 606 17.28 18.50 62.00
CA ASP A 606 17.09 19.17 60.71
C ASP A 606 16.78 18.16 59.60
N ILE A 607 17.56 17.07 59.51
CA ILE A 607 17.33 15.98 58.56
C ILE A 607 15.94 15.33 58.76
N SER A 608 15.58 15.02 60.01
CA SER A 608 14.26 14.44 60.31
C SER A 608 13.13 15.40 59.92
N ASN A 609 13.23 16.67 60.31
CA ASN A 609 12.24 17.68 59.97
C ASN A 609 12.08 17.84 58.45
N GLN A 610 13.19 17.85 57.71
CA GLN A 610 13.17 17.90 56.25
C GLN A 610 12.45 16.67 55.68
N PHE A 611 12.76 15.45 56.15
CA PHE A 611 12.06 14.25 55.65
C PHE A 611 10.57 14.21 56.02
N HIS A 612 10.16 14.75 57.17
CA HIS A 612 8.74 14.82 57.55
C HIS A 612 7.97 15.89 56.79
N GLN A 613 8.58 17.02 56.45
CA GLN A 613 7.96 18.03 55.59
C GLN A 613 7.56 17.47 54.21
N TYR A 614 8.14 16.33 53.79
CA TYR A 614 7.81 15.68 52.54
C TYR A 614 6.66 14.65 52.60
N LYS A 615 6.08 14.37 53.76
CA LYS A 615 4.94 13.43 53.85
C LYS A 615 3.66 13.98 53.19
N ASP A 616 3.50 15.31 53.16
CA ASP A 616 2.23 15.96 52.80
C ASP A 616 2.24 16.71 51.46
N VAL A 617 3.39 16.82 50.78
CA VAL A 617 3.50 17.66 49.58
C VAL A 617 3.52 16.82 48.31
N SER A 618 2.40 16.80 47.56
CA SER A 618 2.27 16.17 46.24
C SER A 618 2.94 16.97 45.10
N ASN A 619 4.10 17.56 45.34
CA ASN A 619 4.73 18.47 44.38
C ASN A 619 5.67 17.73 43.43
N ASN A 620 5.11 17.22 42.33
CA ASN A 620 5.81 16.54 41.25
C ASN A 620 6.57 17.48 40.29
N ASN A 621 7.08 18.63 40.76
CA ASN A 621 7.75 19.60 39.88
C ASN A 621 9.28 19.43 39.88
N MET A 622 9.94 19.86 38.80
CA MET A 622 11.41 19.77 38.67
C MET A 622 12.16 20.51 39.78
N ASN A 623 11.57 21.56 40.36
CA ASN A 623 12.16 22.28 41.48
C ASN A 623 12.36 21.35 42.68
N PHE A 624 11.46 20.38 42.88
CA PHE A 624 11.60 19.37 43.91
C PHE A 624 12.85 18.52 43.71
N MET A 625 13.12 18.05 42.49
CA MET A 625 14.32 17.26 42.18
C MET A 625 15.61 18.05 42.41
N VAL A 626 15.61 19.35 42.12
CA VAL A 626 16.76 20.23 42.36
C VAL A 626 17.00 20.42 43.86
N THR A 627 15.96 20.74 44.64
CA THR A 627 16.05 20.85 46.10
C THR A 627 16.52 19.54 46.75
N ASP A 628 16.06 18.41 46.21
CA ASP A 628 16.43 17.08 46.67
C ASP A 628 17.91 16.73 46.39
N SER A 629 18.46 17.23 45.29
CA SER A 629 19.88 17.10 44.94
C SER A 629 20.77 17.99 45.81
N GLU A 630 20.34 19.22 46.08
CA GLU A 630 21.05 20.13 47.01
C GLU A 630 21.12 19.54 48.43
N GLN A 631 20.05 18.89 48.89
CA GLN A 631 20.01 18.22 50.19
C GLN A 631 20.96 17.01 50.26
N MET A 632 21.10 16.24 49.17
CA MET A 632 22.09 15.16 49.10
C MET A 632 23.52 15.68 49.25
N PHE A 633 23.82 16.81 48.61
CA PHE A 633 25.13 17.44 48.71
C PHE A 633 25.43 17.91 50.16
N GLN A 634 24.43 18.47 50.84
CA GLN A 634 24.56 18.82 52.26
C GLN A 634 24.82 17.58 53.12
N TYR A 635 24.10 16.48 52.88
CA TYR A 635 24.30 15.22 53.60
C TYR A 635 25.71 14.63 53.43
N GLU A 636 26.28 14.68 52.22
CA GLU A 636 27.64 14.19 51.98
C GLU A 636 28.67 14.97 52.80
N ASN A 637 28.55 16.29 52.84
CA ASN A 637 29.39 17.12 53.71
C ASN A 637 29.21 16.80 55.19
N TYR A 638 27.98 16.45 55.61
CA TYR A 638 27.68 16.07 56.98
C TYR A 638 28.19 14.69 57.38
N GLN A 639 28.22 13.71 56.47
CA GLN A 639 28.83 12.39 56.72
C GLN A 639 30.29 12.52 57.15
N TYR A 640 31.07 13.39 56.49
CA TYR A 640 32.48 13.60 56.85
C TYR A 640 32.65 14.19 58.25
N ILE A 641 31.85 15.22 58.58
CA ILE A 641 31.84 15.82 59.92
C ILE A 641 31.45 14.77 60.96
N PHE A 642 30.44 13.96 60.64
CA PHE A 642 29.92 12.92 61.51
C PHE A 642 30.96 11.84 61.82
N TRP A 643 31.63 11.27 60.81
CA TRP A 643 32.69 10.28 61.01
C TRP A 643 33.86 10.86 61.80
N GLY A 644 34.19 12.14 61.61
CA GLY A 644 35.18 12.86 62.41
C GLY A 644 34.81 12.94 63.89
N VAL A 645 33.55 13.22 64.20
CA VAL A 645 33.07 13.31 65.59
C VAL A 645 33.01 11.93 66.26
N LEU A 646 32.52 10.91 65.54
CA LEU A 646 32.47 9.55 66.06
C LEU A 646 33.88 9.03 66.35
N ALA A 647 34.85 9.35 65.49
CA ALA A 647 36.27 9.07 65.72
C ALA A 647 36.78 9.68 67.01
N ALA A 648 36.54 10.98 67.20
CA ALA A 648 36.95 11.69 68.39
C ALA A 648 36.32 11.08 69.64
N SER A 649 35.03 10.74 69.59
CA SER A 649 34.28 10.17 70.72
C SER A 649 34.81 8.79 71.11
N ILE A 650 35.10 7.92 70.13
CA ILE A 650 35.67 6.60 70.37
C ILE A 650 37.08 6.71 70.97
N ILE A 651 37.92 7.61 70.45
CA ILE A 651 39.26 7.87 70.99
C ILE A 651 39.17 8.32 72.45
N ILE A 652 38.24 9.22 72.79
CA ILE A 652 38.01 9.70 74.17
C ILE A 652 37.61 8.54 75.10
N ILE A 653 36.68 7.68 74.68
CA ILE A 653 36.25 6.52 75.46
C ILE A 653 37.41 5.54 75.67
N ILE A 654 38.22 5.29 74.62
CA ILE A 654 39.40 4.42 74.70
C ILE A 654 40.42 5.00 75.68
N LEU A 655 40.75 6.29 75.56
CA LEU A 655 41.67 6.96 76.47
C LEU A 655 41.18 6.90 77.92
N HIS A 656 39.89 7.10 78.16
CA HIS A 656 39.31 6.99 79.50
C HIS A 656 39.33 5.56 80.05
N THR A 657 39.14 4.56 79.19
CA THR A 657 39.18 3.15 79.57
C THR A 657 40.61 2.66 79.82
N ILE A 658 41.62 3.26 79.17
CA ILE A 658 43.04 2.97 79.40
C ILE A 658 43.56 3.65 80.66
N ASN A 659 43.05 4.84 80.99
CA ASN A 659 43.48 5.63 82.16
C ASN A 659 42.83 5.18 83.50
N ARG A 660 42.08 4.07 83.48
CA ARG A 660 41.48 3.38 84.64
C ARG A 660 42.01 1.96 84.70
#